data_AF-A0A5N5D744-F1
#
_entry.id   AF-A0A5N5D744-F1
#
_cell.length_a   1.000
_cell.length_b   1.000
_cell.length_c   1.000
_cell.angle_alpha   90.00
_cell.angle_beta   90.00
_cell.angle_gamma   90.00
#
_symmetry.space_group_name_H-M   'P 1'
#
loop_
_entity.id
_entity.type
_entity.pdbx_description
1 polymer ?
#
loop_
_entity_poly.entity_id
_entity_poly.type
_entity_poly.pdbx_seq_one_letter_code
_entity_poly.pdbx_strand_id
1 'polypeptide(L)'
;MPDFKGLDLSGKTAIVTGASRGIGAGIAVLLGKRGANVVINYISPTSRERAEKVAEEVKANGTIAILCQADVSDLSDIPKLVRSALEISQTGKIEILIHNAAQGNEANLVDTTEDFYNRHFDTNVKGPIFLTKAVEPHLPKGGRIVFISSAGARLGVAGQTVYAATKAANEALVRVWAKELGQSHGITVNAVNPGPVATVDPQLSATQELDDLASWPTEAELTAFDESALCNGDIPNDSSHQAHDDRPEDRDSPGLLWPEQRIQLSDLEPADPEHGERRGESQAEGDSEVPDENTDRNEASDVLSSLLGDRGIPDSLMLMLNQYNNEFCVLPLTSDFEANPFRCHEKLSNGSSQLLIHSILALSYRHINRITGNCSMEARQHKEEALKLLEQELHLSNTKGSLLDAVLILITLDCATSAHGPWVSHLSRAYSVLESAGGLAAMRVPRARAQIEMLVWWDVTLALTSRKGYVMPESYLCRLFGDDNADDATTISFYNVSGCPRELFKHMVCLAKYARELELASTMTCVSFRNDPVLDVEKSIREWAAEEYGDICGLAGLHGGGAGGDDLAEQGGGGGETVEEKVNAKQDLHHCAEAWRYALLLYVERVFKWDRKGPPSPRGAFLARKTLNHVWCCRRSTMVQKQLLLPVFLAGCETKDPALRALASEYCAWWSEKTRYDMFTTTSILLDEVWASTSTTSWWGSVIDEKSGGNSLSYQYLFG
;
A
#
# COMPACT_ATOMS: atom_id res chain seq x y z
N MET A 1 32.78 -6.13 13.11
CA MET A 1 31.98 -4.99 12.63
C MET A 1 31.77 -5.17 11.14
N PRO A 2 30.56 -4.99 10.60
CA PRO A 2 30.32 -5.11 9.16
C PRO A 2 31.20 -4.11 8.40
N ASP A 3 31.81 -4.55 7.31
CA ASP A 3 32.64 -3.75 6.41
C ASP A 3 31.76 -2.73 5.66
N PHE A 4 31.43 -1.61 6.32
CA PHE A 4 30.82 -0.47 5.66
C PHE A 4 31.87 0.20 4.77
N LYS A 5 32.00 -0.26 3.52
CA LYS A 5 32.52 0.55 2.42
C LYS A 5 31.55 1.71 2.14
N GLY A 6 31.44 2.62 3.11
CA GLY A 6 30.62 3.82 3.03
C GLY A 6 31.31 4.90 2.20
N LEU A 7 30.55 5.94 1.89
CA LEU A 7 31.02 7.14 1.21
C LEU A 7 32.26 7.72 1.93
N ASP A 8 33.32 8.02 1.17
CA ASP A 8 34.49 8.72 1.69
C ASP A 8 34.14 10.18 2.03
N LEU A 9 34.44 10.60 3.25
CA LEU A 9 34.20 11.94 3.78
C LEU A 9 35.51 12.67 4.13
N SER A 10 36.63 12.19 3.62
CA SER A 10 37.95 12.79 3.80
C SER A 10 37.96 14.29 3.53
N GLY A 11 38.47 15.07 4.49
CA GLY A 11 38.61 16.52 4.40
C GLY A 11 37.33 17.33 4.63
N LYS A 12 36.18 16.66 4.89
CA LYS A 12 34.93 17.33 5.27
C LYS A 12 34.90 17.67 6.75
N THR A 13 34.18 18.71 7.12
CA THR A 13 34.01 19.16 8.49
C THR A 13 32.56 18.98 8.95
N ALA A 14 32.39 18.37 10.12
CA ALA A 14 31.10 18.11 10.73
C ALA A 14 30.95 18.76 12.10
N ILE A 15 29.80 19.37 12.37
CA ILE A 15 29.37 19.71 13.72
C ILE A 15 28.38 18.65 14.19
N VAL A 16 28.64 18.02 15.34
CA VAL A 16 27.70 17.10 15.98
C VAL A 16 27.33 17.64 17.37
N THR A 17 26.09 18.10 17.52
CA THR A 17 25.57 18.60 18.79
C THR A 17 25.27 17.44 19.76
N GLY A 18 25.57 17.59 21.05
CA GLY A 18 25.34 16.52 22.03
C GLY A 18 26.15 15.25 21.76
N ALA A 19 27.40 15.38 21.33
CA ALA A 19 28.25 14.29 20.87
C ALA A 19 29.07 13.60 21.98
N SER A 20 28.86 13.95 23.25
CA SER A 20 29.61 13.34 24.37
C SER A 20 29.17 11.92 24.71
N ARG A 21 28.00 11.44 24.23
CA ARG A 21 27.43 10.12 24.56
C ARG A 21 26.39 9.67 23.55
N GLY A 22 25.93 8.42 23.68
CA GLY A 22 24.79 7.87 22.95
C GLY A 22 24.93 7.96 21.44
N ILE A 23 23.83 8.29 20.77
CA ILE A 23 23.75 8.40 19.30
C ILE A 23 24.76 9.43 18.76
N GLY A 24 24.87 10.60 19.39
CA GLY A 24 25.80 11.65 18.98
C GLY A 24 27.27 11.20 18.98
N ALA A 25 27.70 10.48 20.02
CA ALA A 25 29.05 9.90 20.09
C ALA A 25 29.27 8.88 18.96
N GLY A 26 28.32 7.98 18.73
CA GLY A 26 28.39 7.01 17.64
C GLY A 26 28.50 7.67 16.26
N ILE A 27 27.73 8.73 16.01
CA ILE A 27 27.79 9.52 14.78
C ILE A 27 29.17 10.17 14.62
N ALA A 28 29.69 10.81 15.66
CA ALA A 28 31.00 11.47 15.63
C ALA A 28 32.13 10.49 15.28
N VAL A 29 32.16 9.33 15.95
CA VAL A 29 33.16 8.28 15.69
C VAL A 29 33.04 7.73 14.26
N LEU A 30 31.82 7.49 13.76
CA LEU A 30 31.61 6.98 12.41
C LEU A 30 32.00 8.00 11.33
N LEU A 31 31.75 9.29 11.56
CA LEU A 31 32.22 10.37 10.68
C LEU A 31 33.75 10.44 10.64
N GLY A 32 34.40 10.33 11.80
CA GLY A 32 35.87 10.25 11.90
C GLY A 32 36.45 9.05 11.17
N LYS A 33 35.85 7.86 11.31
CA LYS A 33 36.23 6.64 10.57
C LYS A 33 36.14 6.79 9.06
N ARG A 34 35.30 7.70 8.57
CA ARG A 34 35.14 8.01 7.14
C ARG A 34 35.97 9.21 6.68
N GLY A 35 36.86 9.73 7.52
CA GLY A 35 37.80 10.80 7.15
C GLY A 35 37.32 12.23 7.43
N ALA A 36 36.16 12.43 8.06
CA ALA A 36 35.67 13.76 8.39
C ALA A 36 36.32 14.30 9.68
N ASN A 37 36.61 15.60 9.70
CA ASN A 37 36.94 16.35 10.91
C ASN A 37 35.67 16.66 11.68
N VAL A 38 35.68 16.54 13.02
CA VAL A 38 34.45 16.60 13.83
C VAL A 38 34.58 17.58 15.01
N VAL A 39 33.63 18.50 15.11
CA VAL A 39 33.38 19.26 16.34
C VAL A 39 32.47 18.44 17.25
N ILE A 40 33.01 18.05 18.40
CA ILE A 40 32.31 17.28 19.43
C ILE A 40 31.75 18.27 20.44
N ASN A 41 30.46 18.57 20.31
CA ASN A 41 29.78 19.47 21.23
C ASN A 41 29.25 18.75 22.46
N TYR A 42 29.39 19.41 23.61
CA TYR A 42 28.87 19.00 24.91
C TYR A 42 28.50 20.24 25.73
N ILE A 43 27.69 20.06 26.77
CA ILE A 43 27.07 21.18 27.49
C ILE A 43 27.69 21.43 28.87
N SER A 44 28.06 20.38 29.60
CA SER A 44 28.49 20.49 31.00
C SER A 44 29.94 20.07 31.22
N PRO A 45 30.64 20.65 32.22
CA PRO A 45 31.97 20.17 32.62
C PRO A 45 31.99 18.67 32.97
N THR A 46 30.89 18.15 33.53
CA THR A 46 30.73 16.73 33.87
C THR A 46 30.65 15.80 32.65
N SER A 47 30.33 16.34 31.46
CA SER A 47 30.32 15.59 30.21
C SER A 47 31.66 15.65 29.45
N ARG A 48 32.61 16.46 29.93
CA ARG A 48 33.91 16.69 29.27
C ARG A 48 34.74 15.43 29.11
N GLU A 49 34.89 14.64 30.17
CA GLU A 49 35.71 13.40 30.11
C GLU A 49 35.16 12.42 29.06
N ARG A 50 33.83 12.30 28.96
CA ARG A 50 33.20 11.46 27.92
C ARG A 50 33.43 12.03 26.52
N ALA A 51 33.33 13.35 26.36
CA ALA A 51 33.62 14.01 25.09
C ALA A 51 35.10 13.84 24.69
N GLU A 52 36.03 13.91 25.65
CA GLU A 52 37.47 13.66 25.45
C GLU A 52 37.72 12.25 24.90
N LYS A 53 37.07 11.23 25.47
CA LYS A 53 37.15 9.84 24.96
C LYS A 53 36.65 9.73 23.51
N VAL A 54 35.52 10.36 23.17
CA VAL A 54 35.01 10.39 21.79
C VAL A 54 36.01 11.10 20.85
N ALA A 55 36.64 12.18 21.31
CA ALA A 55 37.63 12.91 20.53
C ALA A 55 38.89 12.09 20.26
N GLU A 56 39.35 11.31 21.25
CA GLU A 56 40.46 10.35 21.09
C GLU A 56 40.13 9.29 20.05
N GLU A 57 38.92 8.71 20.09
CA GLU A 57 38.46 7.73 19.10
C GLU A 57 38.41 8.32 17.68
N VAL A 58 37.91 9.54 17.51
CA VAL A 58 37.88 10.22 16.20
C VAL A 58 39.32 10.45 15.70
N LYS A 59 40.20 10.98 16.54
CA LYS A 59 41.62 11.25 16.21
C LYS A 59 42.40 9.99 15.87
N ALA A 60 42.07 8.85 16.48
CA ALA A 60 42.70 7.56 16.16
C ALA A 60 42.49 7.14 14.69
N ASN A 61 41.51 7.73 13.98
CA ASN A 61 41.28 7.51 12.55
C ASN A 61 42.04 8.50 11.64
N GLY A 62 42.98 9.30 12.19
CA GLY A 62 43.79 10.25 11.41
C GLY A 62 43.07 11.54 11.04
N THR A 63 41.92 11.84 11.67
CA THR A 63 41.12 13.06 11.45
C THR A 63 41.26 14.03 12.62
N ILE A 64 40.81 15.27 12.43
CA ILE A 64 40.85 16.31 13.46
C ILE A 64 39.56 16.29 14.27
N ALA A 65 39.68 16.22 15.60
CA ALA A 65 38.55 16.40 16.51
C ALA A 65 38.82 17.53 17.51
N ILE A 66 37.86 18.46 17.64
CA ILE A 66 37.90 19.53 18.63
C ILE A 66 36.69 19.44 19.56
N LEU A 67 36.95 19.69 20.84
CA LEU A 67 35.93 19.74 21.89
C LEU A 67 35.34 21.15 21.95
N CYS A 68 34.02 21.26 21.90
CA CYS A 68 33.33 22.55 22.01
C CYS A 68 32.28 22.48 23.12
N GLN A 69 32.60 23.06 24.28
CA GLN A 69 31.61 23.25 25.34
C GLN A 69 30.70 24.42 24.96
N ALA A 70 29.45 24.12 24.60
CA ALA A 70 28.46 25.10 24.19
C ALA A 70 27.05 24.59 24.49
N ASP A 71 26.23 25.41 25.12
CA ASP A 71 24.80 25.15 25.27
C ASP A 71 24.06 25.63 24.02
N VAL A 72 23.43 24.71 23.28
CA VAL A 72 22.69 25.05 22.06
C VAL A 72 21.41 25.85 22.34
N SER A 73 20.92 25.86 23.58
CA SER A 73 19.78 26.68 24.00
C SER A 73 20.15 28.14 24.26
N ASP A 74 21.43 28.43 24.51
CA ASP A 74 21.99 29.78 24.67
C ASP A 74 22.55 30.29 23.33
N LEU A 75 21.89 31.30 22.77
CA LEU A 75 22.28 31.86 21.48
C LEU A 75 23.67 32.51 21.51
N SER A 76 24.17 32.90 22.69
CA SER A 76 25.51 33.49 22.83
C SER A 76 26.64 32.45 22.66
N ASP A 77 26.32 31.17 22.78
CA ASP A 77 27.25 30.05 22.64
C ASP A 77 27.36 29.54 21.19
N ILE A 78 26.35 29.77 20.35
CA ILE A 78 26.33 29.35 18.93
C ILE A 78 27.57 29.79 18.15
N PRO A 79 28.06 31.04 18.25
CA PRO A 79 29.28 31.46 17.55
C PRO A 79 30.52 30.63 17.90
N LYS A 80 30.58 30.02 19.09
CA LYS A 80 31.69 29.14 19.50
C LYS A 80 31.72 27.89 18.63
N LEU A 81 30.55 27.27 18.36
CA LEU A 81 30.43 26.08 17.51
C LEU A 81 30.88 26.35 16.08
N VAL A 82 30.44 27.46 15.49
CA VAL A 82 30.83 27.88 14.14
C VAL A 82 32.33 28.14 14.08
N ARG A 83 32.90 28.86 15.06
CA ARG A 83 34.34 29.13 15.12
C ARG A 83 35.16 27.85 15.24
N SER A 84 34.77 26.95 16.15
CA SER A 84 35.46 25.65 16.33
C SER A 84 35.43 24.81 15.06
N ALA A 85 34.33 24.83 14.30
CA ALA A 85 34.24 24.11 13.03
C ALA A 85 35.17 24.72 11.98
N LEU A 86 35.16 26.05 11.84
CA LEU A 86 36.02 26.74 10.88
C LEU A 86 37.52 26.58 11.20
N GLU A 87 37.88 26.46 12.48
CA GLU A 87 39.26 26.23 12.93
C GLU A 87 39.83 24.90 12.44
N ILE A 88 39.01 23.83 12.45
CA ILE A 88 39.43 22.48 12.02
C ILE A 88 39.12 22.20 10.54
N SER A 89 38.52 23.16 9.85
CA SER A 89 38.06 23.01 8.47
C SER A 89 39.19 23.28 7.48
N GLN A 90 39.46 22.29 6.63
CA GLN A 90 40.46 22.41 5.55
C GLN A 90 39.93 23.20 4.34
N THR A 91 38.60 23.25 4.16
CA THR A 91 37.93 23.89 3.02
C THR A 91 37.46 25.32 3.32
N GLY A 92 37.62 25.77 4.55
CA GLY A 92 36.96 26.98 5.10
C GLY A 92 35.42 26.88 5.15
N LYS A 93 34.86 25.67 5.09
CA LYS A 93 33.42 25.39 5.03
C LYS A 93 32.99 24.36 6.08
N ILE A 94 31.70 24.31 6.34
CA ILE A 94 31.08 23.34 7.24
C ILE A 94 30.20 22.44 6.38
N GLU A 95 30.68 21.24 6.03
CA GLU A 95 29.97 20.36 5.10
C GLU A 95 28.78 19.65 5.74
N ILE A 96 28.83 19.36 7.04
CA ILE A 96 27.86 18.51 7.73
C ILE A 96 27.44 19.15 9.07
N LEU A 97 26.13 19.30 9.28
CA LEU A 97 25.54 19.77 10.53
C LEU A 97 24.56 18.71 11.06
N ILE A 98 24.83 18.19 12.25
CA ILE A 98 23.99 17.19 12.92
C ILE A 98 23.35 17.81 14.19
N HIS A 99 22.03 17.98 14.15
CA HIS A 99 21.20 18.37 15.28
C HIS A 99 20.78 17.14 16.08
N ASN A 100 21.61 16.75 17.04
CA ASN A 100 21.42 15.59 17.91
C ASN A 100 21.17 15.98 19.38
N ALA A 101 21.69 17.12 19.85
CA ALA A 101 21.41 17.58 21.21
C ALA A 101 19.90 17.73 21.44
N ALA A 102 19.41 17.17 22.53
CA ALA A 102 18.01 17.27 22.91
C ALA A 102 17.81 17.17 24.42
N GLN A 103 16.78 17.84 24.92
CA GLN A 103 16.13 17.54 26.18
C GLN A 103 15.00 16.54 25.93
N GLY A 104 14.89 15.53 26.78
CA GLY A 104 13.94 14.43 26.63
C GLY A 104 13.35 13.97 27.95
N ASN A 105 13.22 14.88 28.92
CA ASN A 105 12.54 14.57 30.17
C ASN A 105 11.04 14.45 29.90
N GLU A 106 10.37 13.59 30.66
CA GLU A 106 8.92 13.41 30.57
C GLU A 106 8.23 14.21 31.70
N ALA A 107 7.02 14.68 31.40
CA ALA A 107 6.12 15.29 32.35
C ALA A 107 4.68 15.08 31.90
N ASN A 108 3.82 14.65 32.82
CA ASN A 108 2.37 14.64 32.58
C ASN A 108 1.88 16.07 32.28
N LEU A 109 0.77 16.18 31.58
CA LEU A 109 0.25 17.47 31.14
C LEU A 109 0.02 18.44 32.31
N VAL A 110 -0.48 17.94 33.44
CA VAL A 110 -0.73 18.73 34.67
C VAL A 110 0.56 19.23 35.33
N ASP A 111 1.67 18.53 35.14
CA ASP A 111 2.97 18.86 35.72
C ASP A 111 3.85 19.68 34.74
N THR A 112 3.35 19.95 33.54
CA THR A 112 4.06 20.70 32.51
C THR A 112 4.11 22.18 32.90
N THR A 113 5.28 22.63 33.36
CA THR A 113 5.53 24.04 33.67
C THR A 113 6.04 24.81 32.46
N GLU A 114 5.92 26.14 32.49
CA GLU A 114 6.47 27.02 31.45
C GLU A 114 8.00 26.87 31.34
N ASP A 115 8.71 26.72 32.46
CA ASP A 115 10.16 26.46 32.45
C ASP A 115 10.50 25.10 31.81
N PHE A 116 9.72 24.06 32.07
CA PHE A 116 9.87 22.76 31.40
C PHE A 116 9.64 22.87 29.89
N TYR A 117 8.60 23.60 29.47
CA TYR A 117 8.32 23.89 28.06
C TYR A 117 9.48 24.65 27.41
N ASN A 118 9.90 25.75 28.02
CA ASN A 118 10.96 26.62 27.52
C ASN A 118 12.26 25.86 27.35
N ARG A 119 12.69 25.06 28.33
CA ARG A 119 13.92 24.26 28.21
C ARG A 119 13.89 23.30 27.02
N HIS A 120 12.77 22.60 26.81
CA HIS A 120 12.63 21.68 25.69
C HIS A 120 12.63 22.41 24.35
N PHE A 121 11.81 23.44 24.19
CA PHE A 121 11.76 24.20 22.93
C PHE A 121 13.06 24.96 22.66
N ASP A 122 13.70 25.47 23.70
CA ASP A 122 14.97 26.19 23.59
C ASP A 122 16.09 25.28 23.11
N THR A 123 16.22 24.07 23.67
CA THR A 123 17.23 23.10 23.24
C THR A 123 16.88 22.43 21.92
N ASN A 124 15.64 21.95 21.77
CA ASN A 124 15.27 21.04 20.67
C ASN A 124 14.85 21.75 19.39
N VAL A 125 14.42 23.03 19.46
CA VAL A 125 13.86 23.77 18.33
C VAL A 125 14.58 25.10 18.11
N LYS A 126 14.60 25.99 19.11
CA LYS A 126 15.26 27.31 19.01
C LYS A 126 16.74 27.16 18.68
N GLY A 127 17.46 26.33 19.44
CA GLY A 127 18.87 26.05 19.22
C GLY A 127 19.18 25.63 17.78
N PRO A 128 18.54 24.56 17.25
CA PRO A 128 18.70 24.15 15.87
C PRO A 128 18.40 25.22 14.82
N ILE A 129 17.36 26.04 15.01
CA ILE A 129 17.02 27.15 14.11
C ILE A 129 18.18 28.15 14.04
N PHE A 130 18.63 28.66 15.18
CA PHE A 130 19.64 29.71 15.20
C PHE A 130 21.04 29.19 14.88
N LEU A 131 21.35 27.95 15.25
CA LEU A 131 22.61 27.32 14.86
C LEU A 131 22.65 27.10 13.34
N THR A 132 21.55 26.64 12.74
CA THR A 132 21.48 26.48 11.28
C THR A 132 21.63 27.82 10.58
N LYS A 133 20.95 28.87 11.05
CA LYS A 133 21.10 30.24 10.54
C LYS A 133 22.54 30.74 10.62
N ALA A 134 23.25 30.45 11.71
CA ALA A 134 24.64 30.86 11.88
C ALA A 134 25.60 30.04 10.99
N VAL A 135 25.28 28.77 10.72
CA VAL A 135 26.09 27.87 9.88
C VAL A 135 25.81 28.08 8.38
N GLU A 136 24.62 28.53 7.99
CA GLU A 136 24.17 28.70 6.60
C GLU A 136 25.20 29.41 5.70
N PRO A 137 25.81 30.55 6.08
CA PRO A 137 26.81 31.24 5.24
C PRO A 137 28.09 30.42 5.00
N HIS A 138 28.34 29.43 5.85
CA HIS A 138 29.52 28.56 5.82
C HIS A 138 29.23 27.19 5.20
N LEU A 139 27.97 26.89 4.87
CA LEU A 139 27.62 25.66 4.15
C LEU A 139 28.10 25.75 2.69
N PRO A 140 28.77 24.72 2.15
CA PRO A 140 29.10 24.66 0.74
C PRO A 140 27.89 24.18 -0.07
N LYS A 141 27.95 24.37 -1.39
CA LYS A 141 27.02 23.70 -2.30
C LYS A 141 27.14 22.20 -2.11
N GLY A 142 26.03 21.51 -1.86
CA GLY A 142 26.05 20.09 -1.51
C GLY A 142 26.27 19.80 -0.02
N GLY A 143 26.11 20.79 0.87
CA GLY A 143 26.11 20.60 2.32
C GLY A 143 25.01 19.65 2.80
N ARG A 144 25.14 19.15 4.03
CA ARG A 144 24.23 18.18 4.65
C ARG A 144 23.80 18.66 6.03
N ILE A 145 22.49 18.77 6.24
CA ILE A 145 21.90 19.02 7.56
C ILE A 145 21.06 17.79 7.94
N VAL A 146 21.29 17.25 9.13
CA VAL A 146 20.56 16.08 9.63
C VAL A 146 20.03 16.35 11.03
N PHE A 147 18.74 16.12 11.24
CA PHE A 147 18.10 16.11 12.55
C PHE A 147 17.98 14.70 13.10
N ILE A 148 18.29 14.53 14.37
CA ILE A 148 17.89 13.35 15.14
C ILE A 148 16.54 13.69 15.80
N SER A 149 15.47 13.28 15.12
CA SER A 149 14.09 13.38 15.60
C SER A 149 13.81 12.27 16.63
N SER A 150 12.60 11.73 16.66
CA SER A 150 12.21 10.58 17.47
C SER A 150 10.97 9.93 16.87
N ALA A 151 10.79 8.63 17.07
CA ALA A 151 9.49 7.98 16.85
C ALA A 151 8.38 8.67 17.67
N GLY A 152 8.70 9.21 18.86
CA GLY A 152 7.78 9.97 19.71
C GLY A 152 7.15 11.20 19.04
N ALA A 153 7.74 11.72 17.95
CA ALA A 153 7.14 12.79 17.15
C ALA A 153 5.80 12.40 16.50
N ARG A 154 5.53 11.09 16.36
CA ARG A 154 4.37 10.55 15.63
C ARG A 154 3.52 9.56 16.43
N LEU A 155 4.08 8.97 17.50
CA LEU A 155 3.44 7.90 18.27
C LEU A 155 2.43 8.38 19.33
N GLY A 156 2.46 9.65 19.74
CA GLY A 156 1.53 10.18 20.75
C GLY A 156 1.76 9.60 22.17
N VAL A 157 3.01 9.57 22.61
CA VAL A 157 3.39 8.94 23.89
C VAL A 157 3.02 9.80 25.10
N ALA A 158 2.44 9.13 26.08
CA ALA A 158 2.27 9.56 27.46
C ALA A 158 3.41 10.39 28.04
N GLY A 159 3.11 11.47 28.76
CA GLY A 159 4.16 12.27 29.44
C GLY A 159 5.12 13.01 28.49
N GLN A 160 4.98 12.85 27.16
CA GLN A 160 5.87 13.45 26.18
C GLN A 160 5.27 14.66 25.45
N THR A 161 4.19 15.27 25.97
CA THR A 161 3.49 16.40 25.32
C THR A 161 4.43 17.42 24.69
N VAL A 162 5.36 17.96 25.48
CA VAL A 162 6.32 18.95 25.01
C VAL A 162 7.41 18.31 24.14
N TYR A 163 7.98 17.18 24.58
CA TYR A 163 9.05 16.51 23.85
C TYR A 163 8.63 16.09 22.43
N ALA A 164 7.52 15.37 22.30
CA ALA A 164 6.92 14.97 21.03
C ALA A 164 6.64 16.17 20.12
N ALA A 165 6.08 17.26 20.67
CA ALA A 165 5.86 18.50 19.93
C ALA A 165 7.17 19.08 19.38
N THR A 166 8.25 19.10 20.17
CA THR A 166 9.56 19.56 19.67
C THR A 166 10.14 18.68 18.57
N LYS A 167 9.95 17.35 18.65
CA LYS A 167 10.45 16.43 17.63
C LYS A 167 9.62 16.51 16.34
N ALA A 168 8.31 16.73 16.45
CA ALA A 168 7.45 17.04 15.30
C ALA A 168 7.83 18.39 14.64
N ALA A 169 8.20 19.40 15.45
CA ALA A 169 8.70 20.67 14.94
C ALA A 169 9.98 20.49 14.12
N ASN A 170 10.91 19.63 14.55
CA ASN A 170 12.10 19.29 13.77
C ASN A 170 11.76 18.72 12.39
N GLU A 171 10.78 17.83 12.29
CA GLU A 171 10.34 17.30 10.99
C GLU A 171 9.74 18.37 10.09
N ALA A 172 9.02 19.34 10.67
CA ALA A 172 8.51 20.48 9.92
C ALA A 172 9.65 21.37 9.41
N LEU A 173 10.63 21.70 10.25
CA LEU A 173 11.83 22.46 9.86
C LEU A 173 12.59 21.77 8.72
N VAL A 174 12.75 20.45 8.81
CA VAL A 174 13.41 19.65 7.77
C VAL A 174 12.70 19.81 6.42
N ARG A 175 11.37 19.70 6.37
CA ARG A 175 10.61 19.86 5.12
C ARG A 175 10.70 21.27 4.54
N VAL A 176 10.73 22.29 5.40
CA VAL A 176 10.84 23.70 4.99
C VAL A 176 12.25 23.97 4.45
N TRP A 177 13.28 23.67 5.22
CA TRP A 177 14.67 23.97 4.84
C TRP A 177 15.16 23.11 3.67
N ALA A 178 14.63 21.90 3.48
CA ALA A 178 14.92 21.12 2.28
C ALA A 178 14.47 21.85 1.00
N LYS A 179 13.40 22.64 1.06
CA LYS A 179 12.94 23.47 -0.06
C LYS A 179 13.76 24.76 -0.17
N GLU A 180 13.92 25.48 0.95
CA GLU A 180 14.62 26.77 0.98
C GLU A 180 16.09 26.66 0.59
N LEU A 181 16.81 25.71 1.19
CA LEU A 181 18.26 25.52 1.01
C LEU A 181 18.60 24.56 -0.13
N GLY A 182 17.68 23.65 -0.47
CA GLY A 182 17.87 22.69 -1.54
C GLY A 182 17.90 23.34 -2.93
N GLN A 183 16.92 24.20 -3.23
CA GLN A 183 16.83 24.86 -4.55
C GLN A 183 17.94 25.91 -4.75
N SER A 184 18.29 26.63 -3.69
CA SER A 184 19.24 27.75 -3.75
C SER A 184 20.70 27.30 -3.69
N HIS A 185 21.02 26.28 -2.86
CA HIS A 185 22.40 25.91 -2.54
C HIS A 185 22.69 24.41 -2.71
N GLY A 186 21.74 23.59 -3.19
CA GLY A 186 21.92 22.14 -3.32
C GLY A 186 22.21 21.44 -1.98
N ILE A 187 21.80 22.05 -0.87
CA ILE A 187 21.95 21.51 0.49
C ILE A 187 20.80 20.52 0.72
N THR A 188 21.09 19.35 1.28
CA THR A 188 20.03 18.43 1.70
C THR A 188 19.78 18.54 3.20
N VAL A 189 18.52 18.54 3.58
CA VAL A 189 18.06 18.58 4.98
C VAL A 189 17.18 17.36 5.20
N ASN A 190 17.53 16.51 6.18
CA ASN A 190 16.82 15.26 6.45
C ASN A 190 16.65 15.03 7.96
N ALA A 191 15.68 14.18 8.34
CA ALA A 191 15.51 13.69 9.70
C ALA A 191 15.76 12.19 9.76
N VAL A 192 16.30 11.73 10.88
CA VAL A 192 16.33 10.32 11.29
C VAL A 192 15.47 10.21 12.55
N ASN A 193 14.62 9.18 12.63
CA ASN A 193 13.68 8.99 13.73
C ASN A 193 14.03 7.69 14.49
N PRO A 194 14.92 7.74 15.50
CA PRO A 194 15.19 6.58 16.34
C PRO A 194 13.97 6.18 17.16
N GLY A 195 13.80 4.87 17.37
CA GLY A 195 13.02 4.33 18.50
C GLY A 195 13.78 4.46 19.83
N PRO A 196 13.35 3.77 20.89
CA PRO A 196 14.07 3.74 22.16
C PRO A 196 15.49 3.21 21.97
N VAL A 197 16.49 3.98 22.42
CA VAL A 197 17.91 3.61 22.36
C VAL A 197 18.50 3.78 23.75
N ALA A 198 19.21 2.76 24.24
CA ALA A 198 19.98 2.86 25.47
C ALA A 198 21.09 3.91 25.29
N THR A 199 20.85 5.12 25.80
CA THR A 199 21.74 6.29 25.63
C THR A 199 22.47 6.69 26.92
N VAL A 200 22.21 6.00 28.04
CA VAL A 200 22.88 6.16 29.35
C VAL A 200 23.07 4.79 30.02
N ASP A 201 23.98 4.71 31.00
CA ASP A 201 24.40 3.49 31.71
C ASP A 201 23.25 2.49 31.98
N PRO A 202 23.47 1.18 31.76
CA PRO A 202 22.44 0.22 31.34
C PRO A 202 21.49 -0.29 32.45
N GLN A 203 21.30 0.46 33.54
CA GLN A 203 20.57 -0.05 34.72
C GLN A 203 19.36 0.76 35.18
N LEU A 204 19.04 1.95 34.61
CA LEU A 204 18.07 2.84 35.27
C LEU A 204 17.13 3.68 34.37
N SER A 205 17.01 3.43 33.05
CA SER A 205 16.05 4.21 32.23
C SER A 205 15.13 3.39 31.33
N ALA A 206 15.62 2.30 30.74
CA ALA A 206 14.81 1.53 29.79
C ALA A 206 13.66 0.74 30.45
N THR A 207 13.76 0.36 31.73
CA THR A 207 12.75 -0.44 32.42
C THR A 207 11.58 0.39 32.98
N GLN A 208 11.80 1.65 33.37
CA GLN A 208 10.73 2.49 33.94
C GLN A 208 9.80 3.09 32.87
N GLU A 209 10.32 3.53 31.72
CA GLU A 209 9.49 4.04 30.62
C GLU A 209 8.62 2.94 29.97
N LEU A 210 9.06 1.67 29.99
CA LEU A 210 8.27 0.54 29.50
C LEU A 210 7.10 0.17 30.43
N ASP A 211 7.28 0.33 31.74
CA ASP A 211 6.25 0.04 32.76
C ASP A 211 5.17 1.15 32.79
N ASP A 212 5.55 2.43 32.62
CA ASP A 212 4.58 3.55 32.61
C ASP A 212 3.74 3.58 31.32
N LEU A 213 4.28 3.18 30.16
CA LEU A 213 3.52 3.01 28.90
C LEU A 213 2.52 1.85 28.96
N ALA A 214 2.75 0.83 29.79
CA ALA A 214 1.84 -0.30 29.97
C ALA A 214 0.64 0.02 30.88
N SER A 215 0.66 1.16 31.58
CA SER A 215 -0.36 1.56 32.56
C SER A 215 -1.45 2.49 32.02
N TRP A 216 -1.41 2.83 30.73
CA TRP A 216 -2.33 3.77 30.11
C TRP A 216 -3.65 3.12 29.66
N PRO A 217 -4.80 3.77 29.90
CA PRO A 217 -6.09 3.25 29.48
C PRO A 217 -6.23 3.28 27.95
N THR A 218 -6.98 2.32 27.41
CA THR A 218 -7.17 2.17 25.95
C THR A 218 -8.09 3.26 25.36
N GLU A 219 -8.08 3.46 24.05
CA GLU A 219 -8.93 4.45 23.33
C GLU A 219 -10.45 4.27 23.61
N ALA A 220 -10.87 3.06 24.01
CA ALA A 220 -12.22 2.74 24.45
C ALA A 220 -12.61 3.36 25.82
N GLU A 221 -11.64 3.71 26.67
CA GLU A 221 -11.86 4.29 28.00
C GLU A 221 -11.83 5.83 28.00
N LEU A 222 -11.17 6.45 27.02
CA LEU A 222 -11.15 7.91 26.84
C LEU A 222 -12.36 8.45 26.07
N THR A 223 -13.11 7.58 25.37
CA THR A 223 -14.37 7.92 24.68
C THR A 223 -15.60 7.82 25.58
N ALA A 224 -15.45 7.35 26.82
CA ALA A 224 -16.48 7.40 27.85
C ALA A 224 -16.51 8.76 28.58
N PHE A 225 -16.67 9.86 27.84
CA PHE A 225 -17.13 11.12 28.43
C PHE A 225 -18.66 11.11 28.36
N ASP A 226 -19.29 10.86 29.52
CA ASP A 226 -20.73 10.72 29.65
C ASP A 226 -21.46 12.06 29.42
N GLU A 227 -21.95 12.29 28.20
CA GLU A 227 -22.85 13.42 27.88
C GLU A 227 -24.20 13.35 28.63
N SER A 228 -24.52 12.25 29.32
CA SER A 228 -25.80 12.12 30.05
C SER A 228 -25.87 12.94 31.35
N ALA A 229 -24.74 13.42 31.87
CA ALA A 229 -24.69 14.28 33.06
C ALA A 229 -25.18 15.73 32.81
N LEU A 230 -25.41 16.12 31.55
CA LEU A 230 -25.93 17.45 31.18
C LEU A 230 -27.45 17.49 30.96
N CYS A 231 -28.16 16.36 31.05
CA CYS A 231 -29.58 16.26 30.67
C CYS A 231 -30.56 15.87 31.78
N ASN A 232 -30.11 15.67 33.03
CA ASN A 232 -31.02 15.46 34.16
C ASN A 232 -30.98 16.66 35.11
N GLY A 233 -31.84 17.64 34.78
CA GLY A 233 -32.17 18.72 35.69
C GLY A 233 -33.07 18.22 36.81
N ASP A 234 -32.51 18.10 38.01
CA ASP A 234 -33.23 18.37 39.25
C ASP A 234 -32.65 19.66 39.83
N ILE A 235 -33.38 20.76 39.63
CA ILE A 235 -33.07 22.08 40.18
C ILE A 235 -33.53 22.09 41.65
N PRO A 236 -32.64 22.24 42.65
CA PRO A 236 -33.06 22.72 43.95
C PRO A 236 -33.22 24.23 43.86
N ASN A 237 -34.45 24.66 44.07
CA ASN A 237 -34.85 26.05 44.19
C ASN A 237 -34.12 26.67 45.41
N ASP A 238 -33.17 27.57 45.21
CA ASP A 238 -33.03 28.70 46.13
C ASP A 238 -32.46 29.96 45.49
N SER A 239 -33.13 31.03 45.88
CA SER A 239 -32.98 32.43 45.55
C SER A 239 -31.64 33.03 45.96
N SER A 240 -31.06 33.88 45.10
CA SER A 240 -30.65 35.26 45.46
C SER A 240 -29.70 35.91 44.42
N HIS A 241 -30.04 37.15 44.04
CA HIS A 241 -29.18 38.24 43.53
C HIS A 241 -28.40 38.04 42.22
N GLN A 242 -28.20 39.02 41.33
CA GLN A 242 -28.81 40.28 40.91
C GLN A 242 -27.95 40.72 39.69
N ALA A 243 -28.54 41.38 38.70
CA ALA A 243 -27.88 41.75 37.44
C ALA A 243 -26.63 42.65 37.58
N HIS A 244 -25.76 42.65 36.57
CA HIS A 244 -25.42 43.88 35.83
C HIS A 244 -24.84 43.56 34.44
N ASP A 245 -25.55 44.07 33.43
CA ASP A 245 -25.17 44.21 32.02
C ASP A 245 -24.44 45.55 31.88
N ASP A 246 -23.34 45.59 31.12
CA ASP A 246 -22.77 46.82 30.54
C ASP A 246 -21.81 46.47 29.39
N ARG A 247 -22.26 46.74 28.17
CA ARG A 247 -21.41 46.95 26.98
C ARG A 247 -20.94 48.41 26.92
N PRO A 248 -19.89 48.69 26.14
CA PRO A 248 -20.05 49.74 25.15
C PRO A 248 -19.51 49.40 23.75
N GLU A 249 -20.15 50.04 22.77
CA GLU A 249 -19.80 50.13 21.34
C GLU A 249 -18.80 51.27 21.08
N ASP A 250 -17.94 51.15 20.07
CA ASP A 250 -17.52 52.20 19.11
C ASP A 250 -16.54 51.59 18.07
N ARG A 251 -16.91 51.48 16.78
CA ARG A 251 -16.66 52.41 15.64
C ARG A 251 -15.19 52.59 15.24
N ASP A 252 -14.80 52.00 14.11
CA ASP A 252 -14.24 52.71 12.93
C ASP A 252 -13.99 51.76 11.73
N SER A 253 -14.31 52.25 10.52
CA SER A 253 -14.16 51.62 9.18
C SER A 253 -12.73 51.89 8.61
N PRO A 254 -12.24 51.31 7.47
CA PRO A 254 -12.98 50.81 6.31
C PRO A 254 -12.45 49.52 5.63
N GLY A 255 -13.25 48.99 4.70
CA GLY A 255 -12.92 47.85 3.86
C GLY A 255 -11.75 48.10 2.90
N LEU A 256 -11.01 47.05 2.60
CA LEU A 256 -10.03 46.99 1.53
C LEU A 256 -10.10 45.62 0.84
N LEU A 257 -10.62 45.67 -0.38
CA LEU A 257 -10.50 44.66 -1.43
C LEU A 257 -9.03 44.31 -1.66
N TRP A 258 -8.71 43.02 -1.76
CA TRP A 258 -7.41 42.56 -2.26
C TRP A 258 -7.46 42.28 -3.77
N PRO A 259 -6.42 42.64 -4.55
CA PRO A 259 -6.53 42.80 -6.00
C PRO A 259 -6.19 41.51 -6.76
N GLU A 260 -6.92 41.29 -7.87
CA GLU A 260 -6.52 40.39 -8.94
C GLU A 260 -5.20 40.88 -9.58
N GLN A 261 -4.14 40.07 -9.53
CA GLN A 261 -3.01 40.22 -10.44
C GLN A 261 -3.14 39.21 -11.58
N ARG A 262 -3.66 39.72 -12.69
CA ARG A 262 -3.73 39.07 -13.99
C ARG A 262 -2.38 39.29 -14.69
N ILE A 263 -1.54 38.26 -14.80
CA ILE A 263 -0.33 38.32 -15.62
C ILE A 263 -0.74 37.95 -17.05
N GLN A 264 -0.64 38.93 -17.95
CA GLN A 264 -0.71 38.73 -19.40
C GLN A 264 0.60 38.07 -19.87
N LEU A 265 0.49 36.92 -20.52
CA LEU A 265 1.53 36.38 -21.40
C LEU A 265 1.08 36.62 -22.84
N SER A 266 1.63 37.67 -23.45
CA SER A 266 1.69 37.85 -24.89
C SER A 266 3.14 38.12 -25.27
N ASP A 267 3.52 37.58 -26.43
CA ASP A 267 4.78 37.75 -27.16
C ASP A 267 5.90 36.76 -26.81
N LEU A 268 5.93 35.65 -27.58
CA LEU A 268 7.14 35.07 -28.17
C LEU A 268 6.70 34.13 -29.31
N GLU A 269 6.99 34.53 -30.55
CA GLU A 269 6.77 33.76 -31.78
C GLU A 269 7.65 32.48 -31.85
N PRO A 270 7.26 31.47 -32.64
CA PRO A 270 7.97 30.20 -32.74
C PRO A 270 9.16 30.28 -33.72
N ALA A 271 10.29 29.70 -33.33
CA ALA A 271 11.42 29.43 -34.22
C ALA A 271 11.35 27.99 -34.77
N ASP A 272 11.52 27.87 -36.09
CA ASP A 272 11.60 26.64 -36.90
C ASP A 272 12.56 25.56 -36.33
N PRO A 273 12.27 24.28 -36.58
CA PRO A 273 13.27 23.22 -36.57
C PRO A 273 13.65 22.81 -38.01
N GLU A 274 14.86 23.15 -38.43
CA GLU A 274 15.53 22.51 -39.57
C GLU A 274 16.37 21.30 -39.12
N HIS A 275 16.17 20.18 -39.86
CA HIS A 275 17.13 19.11 -40.19
C HIS A 275 17.64 18.21 -39.03
N GLY A 276 17.63 16.88 -39.11
CA GLY A 276 17.38 16.01 -40.25
C GLY A 276 17.41 14.51 -39.90
N GLU A 277 17.34 13.74 -40.98
CA GLU A 277 17.60 12.30 -41.13
C GLU A 277 16.49 11.29 -40.80
N ARG A 278 15.64 11.10 -41.84
CA ARG A 278 14.95 9.85 -42.13
C ARG A 278 15.90 8.85 -42.81
N ARG A 279 15.89 7.61 -42.35
CA ARG A 279 16.07 6.36 -43.12
C ARG A 279 15.01 5.41 -42.55
N GLY A 280 14.09 4.77 -43.26
CA GLY A 280 13.94 4.47 -44.68
C GLY A 280 13.22 3.12 -44.71
N GLU A 281 11.89 3.11 -44.68
CA GLU A 281 11.09 1.90 -44.87
C GLU A 281 10.76 1.79 -46.36
N SER A 282 11.33 0.77 -47.01
CA SER A 282 10.95 0.36 -48.36
C SER A 282 9.92 -0.77 -48.27
N GLN A 283 8.76 -0.54 -48.88
CA GLN A 283 7.84 -1.58 -49.31
C GLN A 283 8.54 -2.55 -50.29
N ALA A 284 8.23 -3.83 -50.16
CA ALA A 284 8.32 -4.79 -51.24
C ALA A 284 7.16 -5.79 -51.11
N GLU A 285 6.23 -5.71 -52.05
CA GLU A 285 5.28 -6.79 -52.39
C GLU A 285 6.06 -7.99 -52.98
N GLY A 286 5.59 -9.20 -52.69
CA GLY A 286 6.07 -10.42 -53.31
C GLY A 286 5.19 -11.62 -52.91
N ASP A 287 4.50 -12.18 -53.90
CA ASP A 287 3.68 -13.38 -53.84
C ASP A 287 4.40 -14.60 -53.22
N SER A 288 3.70 -15.42 -52.44
CA SER A 288 3.69 -16.90 -52.59
C SER A 288 2.84 -17.61 -51.55
N GLU A 289 1.95 -18.47 -52.08
CA GLU A 289 1.48 -19.77 -51.59
C GLU A 289 0.87 -19.91 -50.18
N VAL A 290 -0.43 -20.20 -50.20
CA VAL A 290 -1.24 -20.75 -49.11
C VAL A 290 -0.80 -22.19 -48.80
N PRO A 291 -0.39 -22.54 -47.57
CA PRO A 291 -0.23 -23.93 -47.17
C PRO A 291 -1.56 -24.50 -46.66
N ASP A 292 -1.78 -25.75 -47.06
CA ASP A 292 -2.97 -26.58 -46.88
C ASP A 292 -3.28 -26.88 -45.39
N GLU A 293 -4.49 -26.51 -44.94
CA GLU A 293 -4.98 -26.50 -43.55
C GLU A 293 -5.26 -27.89 -42.93
N ASN A 294 -4.91 -28.98 -43.61
CA ASN A 294 -5.37 -30.33 -43.26
C ASN A 294 -4.28 -31.31 -42.78
N THR A 295 -3.00 -30.92 -42.76
CA THR A 295 -1.90 -31.85 -42.41
C THR A 295 -1.42 -31.74 -40.96
N ASP A 296 -1.67 -30.61 -40.29
CA ASP A 296 -1.17 -30.37 -38.92
C ASP A 296 -2.15 -30.76 -37.79
N ARG A 297 -3.38 -31.16 -38.15
CA ARG A 297 -4.42 -31.57 -37.17
C ARG A 297 -4.14 -32.91 -36.50
N ASN A 298 -3.34 -33.78 -37.12
CA ASN A 298 -3.02 -35.11 -36.58
C ASN A 298 -1.77 -35.14 -35.71
N GLU A 299 -0.81 -34.23 -35.87
CA GLU A 299 0.46 -34.30 -35.14
C GLU A 299 0.33 -33.93 -33.65
N ALA A 300 -0.51 -32.95 -33.28
CA ALA A 300 -0.70 -32.59 -31.86
C ALA A 300 -1.42 -33.68 -31.05
N SER A 301 -2.38 -34.37 -31.68
CA SER A 301 -3.05 -35.55 -31.11
C SER A 301 -2.11 -36.76 -31.06
N ASP A 302 -1.23 -36.93 -32.07
CA ASP A 302 -0.25 -38.03 -32.09
C ASP A 302 0.94 -37.82 -31.15
N VAL A 303 1.32 -36.57 -30.87
CA VAL A 303 2.35 -36.28 -29.86
C VAL A 303 1.85 -36.69 -28.48
N LEU A 304 0.60 -36.37 -28.11
CA LEU A 304 0.02 -36.79 -26.84
C LEU A 304 -0.36 -38.28 -26.78
N SER A 305 -0.79 -38.90 -27.88
CA SER A 305 -1.03 -40.36 -27.93
C SER A 305 0.28 -41.16 -27.88
N SER A 306 1.38 -40.61 -28.42
CA SER A 306 2.73 -41.18 -28.29
C SER A 306 3.35 -40.94 -26.91
N LEU A 307 3.07 -39.80 -26.26
CA LEU A 307 3.52 -39.45 -24.91
C LEU A 307 2.71 -40.14 -23.79
N LEU A 308 1.45 -40.50 -24.03
CA LEU A 308 0.57 -41.23 -23.10
C LEU A 308 0.45 -42.74 -23.41
N GLY A 309 1.16 -43.23 -24.43
CA GLY A 309 1.15 -44.63 -24.81
C GLY A 309 1.94 -45.50 -23.82
N ASP A 310 1.23 -46.36 -23.08
CA ASP A 310 1.65 -47.55 -22.28
C ASP A 310 2.96 -47.49 -21.44
N ARG A 311 3.62 -46.33 -21.34
CA ARG A 311 4.91 -46.13 -20.66
C ARG A 311 4.95 -44.83 -19.85
N GLY A 312 3.92 -44.57 -19.04
CA GLY A 312 3.94 -43.52 -18.03
C GLY A 312 4.13 -42.10 -18.57
N ILE A 313 4.09 -41.13 -17.67
CA ILE A 313 4.13 -39.70 -18.01
C ILE A 313 5.58 -39.31 -18.35
N PRO A 314 5.84 -38.61 -19.48
CA PRO A 314 7.17 -38.14 -19.86
C PRO A 314 7.76 -37.19 -18.82
N ASP A 315 9.07 -37.29 -18.55
CA ASP A 315 9.77 -36.44 -17.59
C ASP A 315 9.63 -34.93 -17.87
N SER A 316 9.47 -34.56 -19.14
CA SER A 316 9.22 -33.17 -19.58
C SER A 316 7.87 -32.61 -19.09
N LEU A 317 6.82 -33.43 -19.10
CA LEU A 317 5.50 -33.05 -18.61
C LEU A 317 5.50 -32.93 -17.08
N MET A 318 6.22 -33.82 -16.38
CA MET A 318 6.42 -33.74 -14.93
C MET A 318 7.18 -32.47 -14.52
N LEU A 319 8.18 -32.06 -15.30
CA LEU A 319 8.88 -30.80 -15.07
C LEU A 319 7.93 -29.59 -15.23
N MET A 320 7.09 -29.59 -16.26
CA MET A 320 6.13 -28.51 -16.53
C MET A 320 5.05 -28.43 -15.45
N LEU A 321 4.57 -29.57 -14.95
CA LEU A 321 3.62 -29.64 -13.83
C LEU A 321 4.22 -29.11 -12.53
N ASN A 322 5.49 -29.43 -12.26
CA ASN A 322 6.21 -28.87 -11.12
C ASN A 322 6.37 -27.35 -11.26
N GLN A 323 6.68 -26.84 -12.45
CA GLN A 323 6.72 -25.40 -12.71
C GLN A 323 5.34 -24.74 -12.54
N TYR A 324 4.28 -25.40 -13.03
CA TYR A 324 2.91 -24.93 -12.86
C TYR A 324 2.54 -24.78 -11.38
N ASN A 325 2.79 -25.80 -10.57
CA ASN A 325 2.45 -25.81 -9.15
C ASN A 325 3.35 -24.92 -8.28
N ASN A 326 4.61 -24.70 -8.66
CA ASN A 326 5.53 -23.92 -7.84
C ASN A 326 5.64 -22.45 -8.27
N GLU A 327 5.37 -22.14 -9.54
CA GLU A 327 5.52 -20.80 -10.09
C GLU A 327 4.18 -20.26 -10.60
N PHE A 328 3.53 -20.95 -11.53
CA PHE A 328 2.43 -20.35 -12.30
C PHE A 328 1.13 -20.21 -11.51
N CYS A 329 0.81 -21.12 -10.59
CA CYS A 329 -0.39 -21.00 -9.75
C CYS A 329 -0.21 -20.05 -8.55
N VAL A 330 1.03 -19.69 -8.21
CA VAL A 330 1.37 -18.80 -7.08
C VAL A 330 1.44 -17.34 -7.51
N LEU A 331 1.87 -17.09 -8.74
CA LEU A 331 2.09 -15.76 -9.28
C LEU A 331 0.84 -14.84 -9.33
N PRO A 332 -0.39 -15.26 -9.67
CA PRO A 332 -1.32 -14.27 -10.23
C PRO A 332 -2.55 -13.87 -9.43
N LEU A 333 -3.21 -14.75 -8.66
CA LEU A 333 -4.58 -14.43 -8.18
C LEU A 333 -4.78 -14.59 -6.67
N THR A 334 -4.18 -15.60 -6.06
CA THR A 334 -4.28 -15.82 -4.61
C THR A 334 -2.92 -15.67 -3.92
N SER A 335 -2.95 -15.52 -2.60
CA SER A 335 -1.82 -15.90 -1.74
C SER A 335 -1.46 -17.36 -1.95
N ASP A 336 -0.24 -17.74 -1.57
CA ASP A 336 0.12 -19.15 -1.55
C ASP A 336 -0.32 -19.80 -0.23
N PHE A 337 -1.21 -20.78 -0.31
CA PHE A 337 -1.74 -21.52 0.84
C PHE A 337 -2.11 -22.94 0.43
N GLU A 338 -2.24 -23.84 1.40
CA GLU A 338 -2.44 -25.27 1.17
C GLU A 338 -3.69 -25.57 0.31
N ALA A 339 -4.80 -24.88 0.60
CA ALA A 339 -6.06 -25.05 -0.11
C ALA A 339 -6.17 -24.21 -1.41
N ASN A 340 -5.06 -23.70 -1.95
CA ASN A 340 -5.07 -22.87 -3.16
C ASN A 340 -5.85 -23.57 -4.30
N PRO A 341 -6.91 -22.92 -4.84
CA PRO A 341 -7.84 -23.53 -5.79
C PRO A 341 -7.21 -23.92 -7.13
N PHE A 342 -6.04 -23.37 -7.46
CA PHE A 342 -5.34 -23.62 -8.71
C PHE A 342 -4.24 -24.69 -8.61
N ARG A 343 -3.79 -25.07 -7.41
CA ARG A 343 -2.76 -26.11 -7.25
C ARG A 343 -3.27 -27.47 -7.75
N CYS A 344 -2.55 -28.12 -8.65
CA CYS A 344 -2.86 -29.47 -9.10
C CYS A 344 -2.37 -30.49 -8.05
N HIS A 345 -3.29 -31.17 -7.37
CA HIS A 345 -2.99 -32.14 -6.31
C HIS A 345 -3.08 -33.61 -6.76
N GLU A 346 -3.60 -33.86 -7.96
CA GLU A 346 -3.63 -35.22 -8.51
C GLU A 346 -2.21 -35.63 -8.92
N LYS A 347 -1.72 -36.75 -8.38
CA LYS A 347 -0.61 -37.47 -9.01
C LYS A 347 -1.16 -37.94 -10.35
N LEU A 348 -0.78 -37.25 -11.43
CA LEU A 348 -1.22 -37.68 -12.74
C LEU A 348 -0.78 -39.13 -12.92
N SER A 349 -1.78 -40.00 -13.04
CA SER A 349 -1.62 -41.43 -13.30
C SER A 349 -2.34 -41.72 -14.62
N ASN A 350 -2.30 -42.97 -15.11
CA ASN A 350 -2.92 -43.40 -16.36
C ASN A 350 -4.45 -43.17 -16.46
N GLY A 351 -5.09 -42.47 -15.52
CA GLY A 351 -6.52 -42.10 -15.51
C GLY A 351 -6.83 -40.60 -15.33
N SER A 352 -5.84 -39.71 -15.47
CA SER A 352 -6.04 -38.25 -15.37
C SER A 352 -6.88 -37.74 -16.54
N SER A 353 -7.79 -36.78 -16.31
CA SER A 353 -8.61 -36.22 -17.39
C SER A 353 -7.71 -35.48 -18.39
N GLN A 354 -7.82 -35.84 -19.67
CA GLN A 354 -7.10 -35.17 -20.77
C GLN A 354 -7.39 -33.67 -20.78
N LEU A 355 -8.61 -33.27 -20.41
CA LEU A 355 -9.01 -31.88 -20.28
C LEU A 355 -8.10 -31.11 -19.30
N LEU A 356 -7.83 -31.68 -18.12
CA LEU A 356 -7.00 -31.04 -17.11
C LEU A 356 -5.56 -30.86 -17.62
N ILE A 357 -5.02 -31.87 -18.32
CA ILE A 357 -3.68 -31.81 -18.92
C ILE A 357 -3.61 -30.69 -19.95
N HIS A 358 -4.53 -30.66 -20.92
CA HIS A 358 -4.55 -29.63 -21.96
C HIS A 358 -4.71 -28.22 -21.36
N SER A 359 -5.50 -28.07 -20.29
CA SER A 359 -5.67 -26.79 -19.60
C SER A 359 -4.37 -26.31 -18.95
N ILE A 360 -3.66 -27.20 -18.24
CA ILE A 360 -2.36 -26.88 -17.60
C ILE A 360 -1.32 -26.53 -18.66
N LEU A 361 -1.24 -27.31 -19.75
CA LEU A 361 -0.31 -27.06 -20.86
C LEU A 361 -0.57 -25.70 -21.50
N ALA A 362 -1.83 -25.36 -21.77
CA ALA A 362 -2.19 -24.08 -22.38
C ALA A 362 -1.70 -22.88 -21.53
N LEU A 363 -1.92 -22.91 -20.21
CA LEU A 363 -1.43 -21.86 -19.32
C LEU A 363 0.11 -21.82 -19.23
N SER A 364 0.73 -22.99 -19.15
CA SER A 364 2.19 -23.11 -19.03
C SER A 364 2.89 -22.59 -20.29
N TYR A 365 2.45 -23.00 -21.47
CA TYR A 365 2.97 -22.48 -22.74
C TYR A 365 2.70 -20.99 -22.92
N ARG A 366 1.58 -20.48 -22.43
CA ARG A 366 1.32 -19.04 -22.41
C ARG A 366 2.35 -18.27 -21.57
N HIS A 367 2.71 -18.78 -20.39
CA HIS A 367 3.76 -18.18 -19.57
C HIS A 367 5.14 -18.27 -20.22
N ILE A 368 5.48 -19.41 -20.81
CA ILE A 368 6.73 -19.60 -21.55
C ILE A 368 6.80 -18.65 -22.75
N ASN A 369 5.69 -18.46 -23.46
CA ASN A 369 5.58 -17.53 -24.57
C ASN A 369 5.85 -16.09 -24.14
N ARG A 370 5.37 -15.69 -22.97
CA ARG A 370 5.63 -14.33 -22.46
C ARG A 370 7.11 -14.08 -22.14
N ILE A 371 7.86 -15.13 -21.79
CA ILE A 371 9.30 -15.04 -21.49
C ILE A 371 10.15 -15.14 -22.75
N THR A 372 9.82 -16.10 -23.63
CA THR A 372 10.68 -16.50 -24.74
C THR A 372 10.27 -15.94 -26.10
N GLY A 373 9.02 -15.47 -26.22
CA GLY A 373 8.40 -15.12 -27.50
C GLY A 373 7.94 -16.32 -28.35
N ASN A 374 8.27 -17.55 -27.95
CA ASN A 374 7.98 -18.79 -28.69
C ASN A 374 6.76 -19.53 -28.12
N CYS A 375 6.32 -20.62 -28.74
CA CYS A 375 5.22 -21.46 -28.24
C CYS A 375 3.80 -20.83 -28.21
N SER A 376 3.55 -19.80 -29.01
CA SER A 376 2.22 -19.17 -29.09
C SER A 376 1.17 -20.06 -29.77
N MET A 377 1.59 -20.90 -30.71
CA MET A 377 0.73 -21.84 -31.43
C MET A 377 0.31 -22.99 -30.52
N GLU A 378 1.26 -23.55 -29.77
CA GLU A 378 1.07 -24.65 -28.84
C GLU A 378 0.11 -24.25 -27.72
N ALA A 379 0.28 -23.05 -27.15
CA ALA A 379 -0.65 -22.50 -26.16
C ALA A 379 -2.09 -22.42 -26.70
N ARG A 380 -2.25 -21.98 -27.96
CA ARG A 380 -3.55 -21.87 -28.63
C ARG A 380 -4.16 -23.24 -28.91
N GLN A 381 -3.38 -24.17 -29.46
CA GLN A 381 -3.83 -25.53 -29.78
C GLN A 381 -4.31 -26.27 -28.52
N HIS A 382 -3.53 -26.21 -27.43
CA HIS A 382 -3.94 -26.84 -26.17
C HIS A 382 -5.19 -26.19 -25.57
N LYS A 383 -5.36 -24.86 -25.69
CA LYS A 383 -6.59 -24.16 -25.27
C LYS A 383 -7.80 -24.62 -26.07
N GLU A 384 -7.69 -24.68 -27.40
CA GLU A 384 -8.78 -25.11 -28.28
C GLU A 384 -9.19 -26.56 -27.99
N GLU A 385 -8.22 -27.44 -27.78
CA GLU A 385 -8.50 -28.84 -27.46
C GLU A 385 -9.12 -29.00 -26.07
N ALA A 386 -8.65 -28.25 -25.07
CA ALA A 386 -9.29 -28.21 -23.75
C ALA A 386 -10.74 -27.74 -23.83
N LEU A 387 -11.04 -26.71 -24.64
CA LEU A 387 -12.42 -26.23 -24.78
C LEU A 387 -13.33 -27.28 -25.43
N LYS A 388 -12.85 -28.01 -26.46
CA LYS A 388 -13.60 -29.12 -27.07
C LYS A 388 -13.87 -30.25 -26.08
N LEU A 389 -12.85 -30.68 -25.32
CA LEU A 389 -12.99 -31.73 -24.32
C LEU A 389 -13.94 -31.33 -23.20
N LEU A 390 -13.91 -30.07 -22.77
CA LEU A 390 -14.83 -29.55 -21.76
C LEU A 390 -16.28 -29.54 -22.26
N GLU A 391 -16.53 -29.20 -23.51
CA GLU A 391 -17.88 -29.32 -24.11
C GLU A 391 -18.35 -30.78 -24.14
N GLN A 392 -17.48 -31.73 -24.50
CA GLN A 392 -17.80 -33.15 -24.51
C GLN A 392 -18.09 -33.71 -23.10
N GLU A 393 -17.28 -33.35 -22.10
CA GLU A 393 -17.44 -33.81 -20.72
C GLU A 393 -18.66 -33.17 -20.03
N LEU A 394 -19.03 -31.93 -20.34
CA LEU A 394 -20.26 -31.28 -19.83
C LEU A 394 -21.54 -32.03 -20.25
N HIS A 395 -21.52 -32.76 -21.37
CA HIS A 395 -22.64 -33.57 -21.82
C HIS A 395 -22.71 -34.96 -21.17
N LEU A 396 -21.62 -35.41 -20.53
CA LEU A 396 -21.53 -36.72 -19.87
C LEU A 396 -21.77 -36.53 -18.36
N SER A 397 -22.88 -37.06 -17.84
CA SER A 397 -23.42 -36.80 -16.49
C SER A 397 -22.59 -37.36 -15.31
N ASN A 398 -21.32 -37.69 -15.53
CA ASN A 398 -20.44 -38.36 -14.57
C ASN A 398 -19.28 -37.44 -14.19
N THR A 399 -19.56 -36.42 -13.37
CA THR A 399 -18.59 -35.35 -13.09
C THR A 399 -17.65 -35.70 -11.94
N LYS A 400 -16.36 -35.84 -12.27
CA LYS A 400 -15.24 -35.94 -11.32
C LYS A 400 -14.76 -34.54 -10.91
N GLY A 401 -14.14 -34.40 -9.73
CA GLY A 401 -13.58 -33.13 -9.23
C GLY A 401 -12.57 -32.44 -10.16
N SER A 402 -11.91 -33.21 -11.05
CA SER A 402 -10.97 -32.73 -12.07
C SER A 402 -11.58 -31.73 -13.06
N LEU A 403 -12.91 -31.75 -13.26
CA LEU A 403 -13.59 -30.85 -14.20
C LEU A 403 -13.60 -29.40 -13.71
N LEU A 404 -13.81 -29.20 -12.41
CA LEU A 404 -13.81 -27.86 -11.81
C LEU A 404 -12.40 -27.25 -11.82
N ASP A 405 -11.38 -28.06 -11.55
CA ASP A 405 -9.97 -27.65 -11.65
C ASP A 405 -9.66 -27.14 -13.07
N ALA A 406 -10.06 -27.88 -14.11
CA ALA A 406 -9.81 -27.46 -15.49
C ALA A 406 -10.53 -26.16 -15.87
N VAL A 407 -11.79 -25.99 -15.44
CA VAL A 407 -12.55 -24.74 -15.69
C VAL A 407 -11.86 -23.55 -15.06
N LEU A 408 -11.41 -23.65 -13.81
CA LEU A 408 -10.69 -22.58 -13.13
C LEU A 408 -9.38 -22.22 -13.84
N ILE A 409 -8.64 -23.21 -14.33
CA ILE A 409 -7.40 -22.99 -15.09
C ILE A 409 -7.68 -22.26 -16.40
N LEU A 410 -8.76 -22.61 -17.10
CA LEU A 410 -9.14 -21.94 -18.34
C LEU A 410 -9.54 -20.47 -18.10
N ILE A 411 -10.27 -20.17 -17.02
CA ILE A 411 -10.57 -18.78 -16.62
C ILE A 411 -9.27 -18.02 -16.36
N THR A 412 -8.35 -18.63 -15.60
CA THR A 412 -7.04 -18.05 -15.29
C THR A 412 -6.20 -17.82 -16.55
N LEU A 413 -6.27 -18.73 -17.53
CA LEU A 413 -5.65 -18.54 -18.84
C LEU A 413 -6.22 -17.33 -19.57
N ASP A 414 -7.53 -17.11 -19.51
CA ASP A 414 -8.13 -15.90 -20.08
C ASP A 414 -7.65 -14.64 -19.34
N CYS A 415 -7.54 -14.65 -18.02
CA CYS A 415 -6.92 -13.55 -17.25
C CYS A 415 -5.46 -13.30 -17.66
N ALA A 416 -4.71 -14.35 -18.00
CA ALA A 416 -3.33 -14.22 -18.51
C ALA A 416 -3.26 -13.61 -19.92
N THR A 417 -4.39 -13.51 -20.63
CA THR A 417 -4.49 -12.89 -21.95
C THR A 417 -5.10 -11.50 -21.92
N SER A 418 -6.15 -11.26 -21.13
CA SER A 418 -6.79 -9.96 -21.04
C SER A 418 -7.72 -9.86 -19.83
N ALA A 419 -7.98 -8.62 -19.39
CA ALA A 419 -9.08 -8.31 -18.49
C ALA A 419 -10.45 -8.32 -19.22
N HIS A 420 -10.44 -8.26 -20.55
CA HIS A 420 -11.63 -8.27 -21.38
C HIS A 420 -11.90 -9.69 -21.89
N GLY A 421 -13.01 -10.29 -21.48
CA GLY A 421 -13.27 -11.72 -21.73
C GLY A 421 -14.73 -12.10 -21.54
N PRO A 422 -15.13 -13.34 -21.91
CA PRO A 422 -16.50 -13.81 -21.80
C PRO A 422 -16.83 -14.35 -20.40
N TRP A 423 -16.59 -13.52 -19.38
CA TRP A 423 -16.61 -13.90 -17.97
C TRP A 423 -17.95 -14.47 -17.52
N VAL A 424 -19.07 -13.91 -17.97
CA VAL A 424 -20.40 -14.46 -17.64
C VAL A 424 -20.57 -15.90 -18.13
N SER A 425 -20.07 -16.22 -19.33
CA SER A 425 -20.13 -17.57 -19.89
C SER A 425 -19.25 -18.53 -19.07
N HIS A 426 -18.05 -18.09 -18.70
CA HIS A 426 -17.16 -18.88 -17.84
C HIS A 426 -17.78 -19.17 -16.47
N LEU A 427 -18.32 -18.16 -15.80
CA LEU A 427 -18.97 -18.31 -14.49
C LEU A 427 -20.20 -19.20 -14.56
N SER A 428 -21.00 -19.08 -15.63
CA SER A 428 -22.17 -19.95 -15.85
C SER A 428 -21.77 -21.41 -16.04
N ARG A 429 -20.69 -21.67 -16.79
CA ARG A 429 -20.13 -23.02 -16.96
C ARG A 429 -19.59 -23.57 -15.65
N ALA A 430 -18.80 -22.78 -14.91
CA ALA A 430 -18.27 -23.16 -13.61
C ALA A 430 -19.39 -23.50 -12.62
N TYR A 431 -20.46 -22.70 -12.60
CA TYR A 431 -21.65 -22.95 -11.80
C TYR A 431 -22.32 -24.29 -12.17
N SER A 432 -22.52 -24.57 -13.46
CA SER A 432 -23.11 -25.85 -13.90
C SER A 432 -22.29 -27.06 -13.48
N VAL A 433 -20.95 -26.97 -13.53
CA VAL A 433 -20.04 -28.01 -13.07
C VAL A 433 -20.13 -28.19 -11.56
N LEU A 434 -20.17 -27.08 -10.83
CA LEU A 434 -20.25 -27.07 -9.37
C LEU A 434 -21.54 -27.71 -8.85
N GLU A 435 -22.69 -27.38 -9.43
CA GLU A 435 -23.98 -28.02 -9.09
C GLU A 435 -23.95 -29.53 -9.34
N SER A 436 -23.33 -29.95 -10.45
CA SER A 436 -23.16 -31.37 -10.79
C SER A 436 -22.21 -32.10 -9.82
N ALA A 437 -21.28 -31.38 -9.20
CA ALA A 437 -20.32 -31.89 -8.22
C ALA A 437 -20.84 -31.86 -6.75
N GLY A 438 -22.12 -31.57 -6.53
CA GLY A 438 -22.74 -31.55 -5.19
C GLY A 438 -22.98 -30.14 -4.62
N GLY A 439 -22.76 -29.09 -5.41
CA GLY A 439 -23.12 -27.71 -5.11
C GLY A 439 -22.66 -27.24 -3.72
N LEU A 440 -23.57 -26.69 -2.93
CA LEU A 440 -23.28 -26.17 -1.59
C LEU A 440 -22.76 -27.24 -0.61
N ALA A 441 -23.03 -28.53 -0.84
CA ALA A 441 -22.53 -29.60 0.03
C ALA A 441 -21.00 -29.78 -0.10
N ALA A 442 -20.42 -29.40 -1.23
CA ALA A 442 -18.98 -29.49 -1.50
C ALA A 442 -18.16 -28.52 -0.63
N MET A 443 -18.74 -27.43 -0.12
CA MET A 443 -18.05 -26.44 0.73
C MET A 443 -17.51 -26.98 2.06
N ARG A 444 -17.83 -28.23 2.44
CA ARG A 444 -17.22 -28.88 3.60
C ARG A 444 -15.75 -29.21 3.38
N VAL A 445 -15.32 -29.34 2.12
CA VAL A 445 -13.92 -29.61 1.77
C VAL A 445 -13.19 -28.27 1.61
N PRO A 446 -12.09 -28.01 2.34
CA PRO A 446 -11.39 -26.71 2.31
C PRO A 446 -11.00 -26.24 0.90
N ARG A 447 -10.53 -27.15 0.04
CA ARG A 447 -10.21 -26.86 -1.35
C ARG A 447 -11.44 -26.46 -2.17
N ALA A 448 -12.50 -27.26 -2.11
CA ALA A 448 -13.73 -26.95 -2.85
C ALA A 448 -14.35 -25.64 -2.36
N ARG A 449 -14.24 -25.34 -1.07
CA ARG A 449 -14.58 -24.03 -0.52
C ARG A 449 -13.77 -22.90 -1.15
N ALA A 450 -12.43 -22.99 -1.19
CA ALA A 450 -11.58 -21.98 -1.81
C ALA A 450 -11.89 -21.77 -3.31
N GLN A 451 -12.26 -22.83 -4.03
CA GLN A 451 -12.71 -22.76 -5.42
C GLN A 451 -14.01 -21.97 -5.55
N ILE A 452 -14.97 -22.21 -4.67
CA ILE A 452 -16.25 -21.49 -4.63
C ILE A 452 -16.02 -20.03 -4.22
N GLU A 453 -15.16 -19.77 -3.23
CA GLU A 453 -14.76 -18.42 -2.82
C GLU A 453 -14.16 -17.63 -3.99
N MET A 454 -13.31 -18.26 -4.81
CA MET A 454 -12.74 -17.63 -6.02
C MET A 454 -13.80 -17.32 -7.09
N LEU A 455 -14.71 -18.25 -7.36
CA LEU A 455 -15.78 -18.02 -8.34
C LEU A 455 -16.72 -16.89 -7.90
N VAL A 456 -17.06 -16.85 -6.61
CA VAL A 456 -17.86 -15.79 -6.01
C VAL A 456 -17.12 -14.45 -6.03
N TRP A 457 -15.82 -14.45 -5.76
CA TRP A 457 -14.97 -13.26 -5.87
C TRP A 457 -15.04 -12.64 -7.27
N TRP A 458 -14.87 -13.45 -8.31
CA TRP A 458 -14.97 -12.99 -9.70
C TRP A 458 -16.38 -12.54 -10.07
N ASP A 459 -17.41 -13.28 -9.67
CA ASP A 459 -18.80 -12.96 -9.99
C ASP A 459 -19.25 -11.63 -9.35
N VAL A 460 -18.89 -11.40 -8.09
CA VAL A 460 -19.21 -10.13 -7.41
C VAL A 460 -18.41 -8.97 -7.98
N THR A 461 -17.12 -9.16 -8.29
CA THR A 461 -16.28 -8.15 -8.94
C THR A 461 -16.85 -7.75 -10.30
N LEU A 462 -17.25 -8.74 -11.11
CA LEU A 462 -17.88 -8.54 -12.40
C LEU A 462 -19.24 -7.84 -12.26
N ALA A 463 -20.06 -8.25 -11.30
CA ALA A 463 -21.35 -7.63 -11.03
C ALA A 463 -21.20 -6.16 -10.60
N LEU A 464 -20.18 -5.84 -9.80
CA LEU A 464 -19.88 -4.49 -9.33
C LEU A 464 -19.43 -3.58 -10.50
N THR A 465 -18.56 -4.06 -11.39
CA THR A 465 -18.00 -3.26 -12.48
C THR A 465 -18.95 -3.13 -13.67
N SER A 466 -19.69 -4.20 -13.98
CA SER A 466 -20.69 -4.21 -15.07
C SER A 466 -22.04 -3.64 -14.64
N ARG A 467 -22.35 -3.64 -13.34
CA ARG A 467 -23.66 -3.26 -12.77
C ARG A 467 -24.83 -4.10 -13.31
N LYS A 468 -24.56 -5.31 -13.81
CA LYS A 468 -25.58 -6.21 -14.39
C LYS A 468 -26.09 -7.30 -13.44
N GLY A 469 -25.50 -7.40 -12.24
CA GLY A 469 -25.81 -8.42 -11.23
C GLY A 469 -24.99 -9.70 -11.35
N TYR A 470 -25.19 -10.60 -10.39
CA TYR A 470 -24.47 -11.86 -10.29
C TYR A 470 -24.98 -12.90 -11.28
N VAL A 471 -24.07 -13.78 -11.69
CA VAL A 471 -24.37 -15.00 -12.41
C VAL A 471 -24.77 -16.12 -11.44
N MET A 472 -24.09 -16.20 -10.29
CA MET A 472 -24.36 -17.21 -9.27
C MET A 472 -25.57 -16.84 -8.40
N PRO A 473 -26.34 -17.84 -7.92
CA PRO A 473 -27.45 -17.59 -7.02
C PRO A 473 -27.03 -17.00 -5.67
N GLU A 474 -27.88 -16.15 -5.09
CA GLU A 474 -27.66 -15.51 -3.78
C GLU A 474 -27.50 -16.55 -2.65
N SER A 475 -27.98 -17.80 -2.82
CA SER A 475 -27.78 -18.90 -1.87
C SER A 475 -26.31 -19.24 -1.62
N TYR A 476 -25.44 -19.12 -2.62
CA TYR A 476 -23.99 -19.31 -2.46
C TYR A 476 -23.37 -18.21 -1.60
N LEU A 477 -23.79 -16.97 -1.82
CA LEU A 477 -23.37 -15.81 -1.04
C LEU A 477 -23.85 -15.96 0.41
N CYS A 478 -25.13 -16.24 0.63
CA CYS A 478 -25.69 -16.45 1.96
C CYS A 478 -25.01 -17.60 2.70
N ARG A 479 -24.62 -18.69 2.01
CA ARG A 479 -23.98 -19.83 2.69
C ARG A 479 -22.51 -19.58 3.00
N LEU A 480 -21.78 -18.88 2.14
CA LEU A 480 -20.39 -18.49 2.42
C LEU A 480 -20.30 -17.49 3.57
N PHE A 481 -21.29 -16.60 3.71
CA PHE A 481 -21.22 -15.45 4.61
C PHE A 481 -22.22 -15.46 5.77
N GLY A 482 -23.15 -16.41 5.84
CA GLY A 482 -24.26 -16.45 6.81
C GLY A 482 -24.00 -17.19 8.12
N ASP A 483 -22.83 -17.81 8.30
CA ASP A 483 -22.41 -18.28 9.62
C ASP A 483 -21.72 -17.11 10.35
N ASP A 484 -22.45 -16.46 11.27
CA ASP A 484 -21.96 -15.34 12.10
C ASP A 484 -20.82 -15.77 13.06
N ASN A 485 -20.70 -17.08 13.31
CA ASN A 485 -19.55 -17.70 13.99
C ASN A 485 -18.56 -18.22 12.94
N ALA A 486 -17.95 -17.30 12.21
CA ALA A 486 -16.86 -17.64 11.30
C ALA A 486 -15.61 -18.00 12.10
N ASP A 487 -15.16 -19.25 12.06
CA ASP A 487 -13.83 -19.61 12.58
C ASP A 487 -12.76 -18.81 11.82
N ASP A 488 -11.67 -18.39 12.50
CA ASP A 488 -10.56 -17.61 11.91
C ASP A 488 -10.05 -18.21 10.59
N ALA A 489 -10.00 -19.54 10.50
CA ALA A 489 -9.58 -20.27 9.30
C ALA A 489 -10.43 -19.93 8.05
N THR A 490 -11.71 -19.60 8.23
CA THR A 490 -12.62 -19.25 7.13
C THR A 490 -12.42 -17.82 6.64
N THR A 491 -12.13 -16.90 7.55
CA THR A 491 -11.81 -15.49 7.22
C THR A 491 -10.46 -15.40 6.53
N ILE A 492 -9.46 -16.13 7.05
CA ILE A 492 -8.12 -16.22 6.46
C ILE A 492 -8.18 -16.87 5.07
N SER A 493 -8.98 -17.93 4.87
CA SER A 493 -9.17 -18.55 3.55
C SER A 493 -9.65 -17.55 2.50
N PHE A 494 -10.73 -16.81 2.81
CA PHE A 494 -11.31 -15.86 1.86
C PHE A 494 -10.36 -14.69 1.56
N TYR A 495 -9.67 -14.19 2.59
CA TYR A 495 -8.66 -13.15 2.41
C TYR A 495 -7.49 -13.64 1.57
N ASN A 496 -7.01 -14.86 1.77
CA ASN A 496 -5.97 -15.45 0.94
C ASN A 496 -6.38 -15.59 -0.53
N VAL A 497 -7.68 -15.80 -0.79
CA VAL A 497 -8.23 -15.87 -2.14
C VAL A 497 -8.33 -14.47 -2.78
N SER A 498 -8.94 -13.51 -2.09
CA SER A 498 -9.37 -12.24 -2.69
C SER A 498 -8.53 -11.00 -2.31
N GLY A 499 -7.78 -11.07 -1.21
CA GLY A 499 -7.12 -9.91 -0.59
C GLY A 499 -8.09 -8.91 0.03
N CYS A 500 -9.39 -9.18 0.01
CA CYS A 500 -10.44 -8.33 0.55
C CYS A 500 -10.92 -8.89 1.90
N PRO A 501 -10.96 -8.08 2.97
CA PRO A 501 -11.60 -8.46 4.21
C PRO A 501 -13.01 -8.99 4.01
N ARG A 502 -13.34 -10.13 4.62
CA ARG A 502 -14.65 -10.79 4.45
C ARG A 502 -15.82 -9.85 4.73
N GLU A 503 -15.73 -9.01 5.77
CA GLU A 503 -16.77 -8.06 6.13
C GLU A 503 -16.95 -6.94 5.09
N LEU A 504 -15.84 -6.42 4.54
CA LEU A 504 -15.89 -5.46 3.43
C LEU A 504 -16.47 -6.12 2.16
N PHE A 505 -16.18 -7.39 1.94
CA PHE A 505 -16.74 -8.12 0.81
C PHE A 505 -18.26 -8.31 0.94
N LYS A 506 -18.82 -8.53 2.14
CA LYS A 506 -20.28 -8.53 2.34
C LYS A 506 -20.91 -7.21 1.89
N HIS A 507 -20.27 -6.09 2.18
CA HIS A 507 -20.71 -4.79 1.69
C HIS A 507 -20.58 -4.67 0.17
N MET A 508 -19.48 -5.17 -0.41
CA MET A 508 -19.29 -5.22 -1.87
C MET A 508 -20.40 -6.02 -2.57
N VAL A 509 -20.84 -7.14 -1.98
CA VAL A 509 -22.03 -7.87 -2.42
C VAL A 509 -23.23 -6.91 -2.41
N CYS A 510 -23.62 -6.34 -1.26
CA CYS A 510 -24.77 -5.43 -1.22
C CYS A 510 -24.69 -4.30 -2.27
N LEU A 511 -23.54 -3.68 -2.44
CA LEU A 511 -23.33 -2.60 -3.43
C LEU A 511 -23.52 -3.08 -4.86
N ALA A 512 -23.06 -4.29 -5.24
CA ALA A 512 -23.27 -4.83 -6.58
C ALA A 512 -24.76 -5.10 -6.87
N LYS A 513 -25.52 -5.58 -5.87
CA LYS A 513 -26.98 -5.75 -5.96
C LYS A 513 -27.68 -4.43 -6.18
N TYR A 514 -27.37 -3.44 -5.34
CA TYR A 514 -27.94 -2.10 -5.42
C TYR A 514 -27.57 -1.37 -6.70
N ALA A 515 -26.36 -1.57 -7.22
CA ALA A 515 -25.93 -0.96 -8.48
C ALA A 515 -26.76 -1.46 -9.66
N ARG A 516 -27.08 -2.77 -9.70
CA ARG A 516 -28.01 -3.33 -10.69
C ARG A 516 -29.41 -2.74 -10.55
N GLU A 517 -29.93 -2.66 -9.32
CA GLU A 517 -31.25 -2.09 -9.06
C GLU A 517 -31.33 -0.62 -9.48
N LEU A 518 -30.26 0.15 -9.24
CA LEU A 518 -30.12 1.53 -9.70
C LEU A 518 -30.16 1.64 -11.22
N GLU A 519 -29.38 0.81 -11.94
CA GLU A 519 -29.40 0.81 -13.41
C GLU A 519 -30.78 0.43 -13.96
N LEU A 520 -31.44 -0.60 -13.39
CA LEU A 520 -32.79 -0.99 -13.78
C LEU A 520 -33.80 0.14 -13.55
N ALA A 521 -33.80 0.75 -12.36
CA ALA A 521 -34.67 1.87 -12.05
C ALA A 521 -34.44 3.06 -12.99
N SER A 522 -33.20 3.33 -13.40
CA SER A 522 -32.87 4.41 -14.33
C SER A 522 -33.48 4.23 -15.74
N THR A 523 -33.74 2.97 -16.14
CA THR A 523 -34.40 2.65 -17.42
C THR A 523 -35.92 2.68 -17.34
N MET A 524 -36.49 2.74 -16.14
CA MET A 524 -37.92 2.70 -15.88
C MET A 524 -38.49 4.11 -15.63
N THR A 525 -39.71 4.37 -16.09
CA THR A 525 -40.33 5.70 -15.98
C THR A 525 -41.08 5.94 -14.65
N CYS A 526 -41.49 4.88 -13.95
CA CYS A 526 -42.36 4.97 -12.76
C CYS A 526 -41.71 4.46 -11.46
N VAL A 527 -40.41 4.14 -11.49
CA VAL A 527 -39.69 3.60 -10.33
C VAL A 527 -38.51 4.51 -10.01
N SER A 528 -38.42 4.96 -8.76
CA SER A 528 -37.26 5.71 -8.26
C SER A 528 -36.43 4.83 -7.35
N PHE A 529 -35.12 4.82 -7.54
CA PHE A 529 -34.20 4.14 -6.63
C PHE A 529 -34.14 4.88 -5.28
N ARG A 530 -34.25 4.13 -4.17
CA ARG A 530 -34.08 4.68 -2.82
C ARG A 530 -32.64 4.47 -2.38
N ASN A 531 -31.95 5.55 -2.06
CA ASN A 531 -30.55 5.51 -1.61
C ASN A 531 -30.37 5.07 -0.15
N ASP A 532 -31.43 4.99 0.67
CA ASP A 532 -31.30 4.70 2.11
C ASP A 532 -30.47 3.43 2.41
N PRO A 533 -30.70 2.27 1.76
CA PRO A 533 -29.90 1.06 2.02
C PRO A 533 -28.42 1.22 1.63
N VAL A 534 -28.12 2.06 0.64
CA VAL A 534 -26.74 2.35 0.23
C VAL A 534 -26.05 3.22 1.28
N LEU A 535 -26.76 4.18 1.87
CA LEU A 535 -26.23 5.03 2.94
C LEU A 535 -25.97 4.23 4.22
N ASP A 536 -26.79 3.23 4.53
CA ASP A 536 -26.55 2.30 5.64
C ASP A 536 -25.27 1.49 5.41
N VAL A 537 -25.09 0.93 4.21
CA VAL A 537 -23.86 0.22 3.83
C VAL A 537 -22.65 1.14 3.88
N GLU A 538 -22.76 2.37 3.39
CA GLU A 538 -21.68 3.35 3.48
C GLU A 538 -21.30 3.66 4.92
N LYS A 539 -22.30 3.84 5.80
CA LYS A 539 -22.08 4.05 7.23
C LYS A 539 -21.34 2.87 7.84
N SER A 540 -21.76 1.63 7.55
CA SER A 540 -21.07 0.43 8.01
C SER A 540 -19.63 0.36 7.52
N ILE A 541 -19.34 0.69 6.24
CA ILE A 541 -17.95 0.75 5.74
C ILE A 541 -17.14 1.85 6.44
N ARG A 542 -17.76 2.99 6.77
CA ARG A 542 -17.11 4.09 7.50
C ARG A 542 -16.80 3.74 8.95
N GLU A 543 -17.66 2.96 9.59
CA GLU A 543 -17.49 2.53 10.99
C GLU A 543 -16.76 1.19 11.10
N TRP A 544 -16.47 0.53 9.97
CA TRP A 544 -15.78 -0.74 9.93
C TRP A 544 -14.41 -0.66 10.62
N ALA A 545 -14.23 -1.56 11.57
CA ALA A 545 -13.00 -1.82 12.28
C ALA A 545 -12.91 -3.32 12.55
N ALA A 546 -11.73 -3.89 12.37
CA ALA A 546 -11.46 -5.30 12.61
C ALA A 546 -10.05 -5.42 13.17
N GLU A 547 -9.91 -6.06 14.32
CA GLU A 547 -8.65 -6.16 15.08
C GLU A 547 -7.53 -6.81 14.26
N GLU A 548 -7.89 -7.81 13.44
CA GLU A 548 -6.99 -8.52 12.53
C GLU A 548 -6.32 -7.60 11.48
N TYR A 549 -7.03 -6.53 11.07
CA TYR A 549 -6.57 -5.53 10.11
C TYR A 549 -6.22 -4.19 10.81
N GLY A 550 -6.21 -4.16 12.14
CA GLY A 550 -5.88 -2.99 12.92
C GLY A 550 -4.46 -2.54 12.68
N ASP A 551 -4.24 -1.22 12.74
CA ASP A 551 -2.89 -0.68 12.70
C ASP A 551 -2.11 -1.21 13.92
N ILE A 552 -0.90 -1.73 13.68
CA ILE A 552 0.00 -2.23 14.74
C ILE A 552 0.34 -1.11 15.73
N CYS A 553 0.16 0.15 15.33
CA CYS A 553 0.37 1.31 16.21
C CYS A 553 -0.62 1.45 17.37
N GLY A 554 -1.69 0.65 17.47
CA GLY A 554 -2.61 0.67 18.62
C GLY A 554 -2.75 -0.68 19.32
N LEU A 555 -1.82 -1.04 20.24
CA LEU A 555 -1.93 -2.07 21.32
C LEU A 555 -0.52 -2.32 21.89
N ALA A 556 -0.16 -1.99 23.13
CA ALA A 556 -0.56 -2.64 24.39
C ALA A 556 -0.49 -4.20 24.44
N GLY A 557 -0.20 -4.88 23.32
CA GLY A 557 -0.44 -6.32 23.15
C GLY A 557 0.81 -7.23 23.08
N LEU A 558 2.03 -6.70 23.26
CA LEU A 558 3.24 -7.54 23.37
C LEU A 558 3.66 -7.78 24.82
N HIS A 559 2.93 -7.26 25.80
CA HIS A 559 3.06 -7.62 27.22
C HIS A 559 1.75 -8.24 27.73
N GLY A 560 1.39 -9.38 27.13
CA GLY A 560 0.43 -10.32 27.71
C GLY A 560 1.10 -11.13 28.82
N GLY A 561 1.20 -10.56 30.01
CA GLY A 561 1.35 -11.32 31.25
C GLY A 561 -0.03 -11.73 31.75
N GLY A 562 -0.42 -13.00 31.55
CA GLY A 562 -1.66 -13.53 32.12
C GLY A 562 -2.11 -14.87 31.54
N ALA A 563 -1.60 -15.97 32.11
CA ALA A 563 -2.13 -17.33 32.00
C ALA A 563 -2.34 -17.90 30.58
N GLY A 564 -1.24 -18.11 29.86
CA GLY A 564 -1.22 -18.87 28.60
C GLY A 564 0.11 -18.78 27.84
N GLY A 565 1.20 -18.47 28.55
CA GLY A 565 2.52 -18.27 27.94
C GLY A 565 3.19 -19.60 27.61
N ASP A 566 2.82 -20.19 26.46
CA ASP A 566 3.64 -21.16 25.71
C ASP A 566 3.26 -21.25 24.20
N ASP A 567 2.13 -20.67 23.76
CA ASP A 567 1.61 -20.96 22.39
C ASP A 567 2.17 -20.12 21.23
N LEU A 568 3.08 -19.16 21.45
CA LEU A 568 3.76 -18.43 20.35
C LEU A 568 5.21 -18.87 20.12
N ALA A 569 5.75 -19.74 20.97
CA ALA A 569 7.09 -20.31 20.84
C ALA A 569 7.09 -21.83 20.58
N GLU A 570 6.01 -22.56 20.90
CA GLU A 570 5.95 -24.02 20.73
C GLU A 570 4.73 -24.52 19.94
N GLN A 571 4.53 -24.08 18.70
CA GLN A 571 3.82 -24.89 17.70
C GLN A 571 4.51 -24.85 16.33
N GLY A 572 5.46 -25.77 16.16
CA GLY A 572 5.61 -26.60 14.96
C GLY A 572 5.90 -25.98 13.59
N GLY A 573 7.16 -26.12 13.15
CA GLY A 573 7.43 -26.68 11.81
C GLY A 573 7.98 -25.73 10.73
N GLY A 574 9.31 -25.56 10.70
CA GLY A 574 10.06 -25.40 9.45
C GLY A 574 9.80 -24.15 8.59
N GLY A 575 10.15 -22.96 9.08
CA GLY A 575 10.25 -21.76 8.24
C GLY A 575 10.77 -20.57 9.04
N GLY A 576 11.98 -20.10 8.74
CA GLY A 576 12.67 -19.04 9.49
C GLY A 576 12.16 -17.63 9.19
N GLU A 577 10.94 -17.28 9.58
CA GLU A 577 10.43 -15.91 9.48
C GLU A 577 10.85 -15.05 10.67
N THR A 578 11.45 -13.89 10.39
CA THR A 578 11.93 -12.95 11.41
C THR A 578 10.78 -12.15 12.02
N VAL A 579 11.00 -11.59 13.23
CA VAL A 579 10.03 -10.69 13.88
C VAL A 579 9.71 -9.47 13.01
N GLU A 580 10.72 -8.94 12.29
CA GLU A 580 10.55 -7.85 11.33
C GLU A 580 9.58 -8.19 10.20
N GLU A 581 9.68 -9.40 9.63
CA GLU A 581 8.80 -9.80 8.54
C GLU A 581 7.35 -9.97 9.01
N LYS A 582 7.13 -10.46 10.24
CA LYS A 582 5.79 -10.53 10.85
C LYS A 582 5.16 -9.14 11.05
N VAL A 583 5.94 -8.17 11.50
CA VAL A 583 5.47 -6.78 11.65
C VAL A 583 5.13 -6.18 10.28
N ASN A 584 6.01 -6.32 9.30
CA ASN A 584 5.76 -5.79 7.97
C ASN A 584 4.56 -6.46 7.30
N ALA A 585 4.40 -7.78 7.45
CA ALA A 585 3.25 -8.52 6.92
C ALA A 585 1.93 -8.01 7.50
N LYS A 586 1.88 -7.73 8.81
CA LYS A 586 0.69 -7.16 9.46
C LYS A 586 0.44 -5.70 9.00
N GLN A 587 1.47 -4.93 8.66
CA GLN A 587 1.31 -3.59 8.09
C GLN A 587 0.77 -3.63 6.65
N ASP A 588 1.29 -4.56 5.83
CA ASP A 588 0.79 -4.80 4.47
C ASP A 588 -0.68 -5.23 4.49
N LEU A 589 -1.05 -6.07 5.47
CA LEU A 589 -2.42 -6.53 5.73
C LEU A 589 -3.35 -5.34 6.06
N HIS A 590 -2.94 -4.46 6.98
CA HIS A 590 -3.67 -3.24 7.33
C HIS A 590 -3.89 -2.33 6.11
N HIS A 591 -2.82 -2.00 5.37
CA HIS A 591 -2.93 -1.10 4.24
C HIS A 591 -3.75 -1.70 3.09
N CYS A 592 -3.69 -3.00 2.87
CA CYS A 592 -4.53 -3.68 1.89
C CYS A 592 -6.02 -3.58 2.24
N ALA A 593 -6.37 -3.85 3.51
CA ALA A 593 -7.74 -3.72 3.99
C ALA A 593 -8.28 -2.29 3.87
N GLU A 594 -7.49 -1.29 4.25
CA GLU A 594 -7.88 0.12 4.11
C GLU A 594 -7.99 0.55 2.64
N ALA A 595 -7.14 0.04 1.75
CA ALA A 595 -7.27 0.29 0.31
C ALA A 595 -8.63 -0.18 -0.21
N TRP A 596 -9.08 -1.38 0.19
CA TRP A 596 -10.43 -1.89 -0.09
C TRP A 596 -11.52 -1.00 0.49
N ARG A 597 -11.42 -0.64 1.77
CA ARG A 597 -12.40 0.20 2.46
C ARG A 597 -12.62 1.52 1.71
N TYR A 598 -11.54 2.25 1.40
CA TYR A 598 -11.65 3.52 0.68
C TYR A 598 -12.10 3.34 -0.78
N ALA A 599 -11.73 2.24 -1.43
CA ALA A 599 -12.20 1.94 -2.79
C ALA A 599 -13.73 1.70 -2.83
N LEU A 600 -14.29 1.01 -1.82
CA LEU A 600 -15.74 0.83 -1.71
C LEU A 600 -16.46 2.15 -1.40
N LEU A 601 -15.90 3.00 -0.53
CA LEU A 601 -16.44 4.35 -0.31
C LEU A 601 -16.38 5.21 -1.58
N LEU A 602 -15.31 5.09 -2.35
CA LEU A 602 -15.18 5.75 -3.65
C LEU A 602 -16.24 5.24 -4.63
N TYR A 603 -16.49 3.94 -4.67
CA TYR A 603 -17.54 3.35 -5.48
C TYR A 603 -18.92 3.90 -5.10
N VAL A 604 -19.22 3.97 -3.79
CA VAL A 604 -20.48 4.56 -3.29
C VAL A 604 -20.65 6.01 -3.78
N GLU A 605 -19.62 6.83 -3.59
CA GLU A 605 -19.62 8.23 -4.01
C GLU A 605 -19.83 8.35 -5.52
N ARG A 606 -19.16 7.51 -6.30
CA ARG A 606 -19.17 7.61 -7.77
C ARG A 606 -20.44 7.04 -8.41
N VAL A 607 -20.98 5.93 -7.91
CA VAL A 607 -22.07 5.21 -8.55
C VAL A 607 -23.44 5.69 -8.07
N PHE A 608 -23.59 5.98 -6.77
CA PHE A 608 -24.91 6.24 -6.17
C PHE A 608 -25.15 7.70 -5.80
N LYS A 609 -24.09 8.47 -5.49
CA LYS A 609 -24.22 9.86 -5.01
C LYS A 609 -23.95 10.90 -6.07
N TRP A 610 -23.04 10.63 -6.99
CA TRP A 610 -22.69 11.56 -8.05
C TRP A 610 -23.81 11.69 -9.09
N ASP A 611 -24.25 12.92 -9.35
CA ASP A 611 -25.11 13.21 -10.49
C ASP A 611 -24.29 13.13 -11.78
N ARG A 612 -24.58 12.13 -12.63
CA ARG A 612 -23.88 11.88 -13.91
C ARG A 612 -23.93 13.08 -14.88
N LYS A 613 -24.82 14.06 -14.65
CA LYS A 613 -24.92 15.30 -15.43
C LYS A 613 -24.06 16.44 -14.88
N GLY A 614 -23.60 16.33 -13.64
CA GLY A 614 -22.81 17.33 -12.93
C GLY A 614 -21.31 17.02 -12.90
N PRO A 615 -20.47 17.99 -12.48
CA PRO A 615 -19.04 17.74 -12.31
C PRO A 615 -18.78 16.69 -11.21
N PRO A 616 -17.64 15.98 -11.27
CA PRO A 616 -17.24 15.01 -10.24
C PRO A 616 -17.18 15.62 -8.84
N SER A 617 -17.58 14.84 -7.83
CA SER A 617 -17.51 15.25 -6.42
C SER A 617 -16.05 15.39 -5.95
N PRO A 618 -15.67 16.49 -5.25
CA PRO A 618 -14.34 16.62 -4.64
C PRO A 618 -14.00 15.47 -3.68
N ARG A 619 -15.02 14.86 -3.08
CA ARG A 619 -14.87 13.71 -2.18
C ARG A 619 -14.34 12.47 -2.93
N GLY A 620 -14.70 12.31 -4.20
CA GLY A 620 -14.18 11.23 -5.06
C GLY A 620 -12.66 11.32 -5.20
N ALA A 621 -12.13 12.51 -5.50
CA ALA A 621 -10.69 12.74 -5.60
C ALA A 621 -9.95 12.48 -4.27
N PHE A 622 -10.55 12.87 -3.14
CA PHE A 622 -10.00 12.56 -1.81
C PHE A 622 -9.94 11.06 -1.53
N LEU A 623 -11.02 10.33 -1.82
CA LEU A 623 -11.09 8.88 -1.61
C LEU A 623 -10.12 8.14 -2.55
N ALA A 624 -10.02 8.56 -3.82
CA ALA A 624 -9.05 8.03 -4.76
C ALA A 624 -7.61 8.22 -4.29
N ARG A 625 -7.26 9.41 -3.75
CA ARG A 625 -5.95 9.66 -3.14
C ARG A 625 -5.70 8.71 -1.96
N LYS A 626 -6.68 8.55 -1.07
CA LYS A 626 -6.57 7.63 0.08
C LYS A 626 -6.35 6.19 -0.38
N THR A 627 -7.16 5.68 -1.29
CA THR A 627 -7.00 4.33 -1.85
C THR A 627 -5.60 4.13 -2.42
N LEU A 628 -5.13 5.01 -3.32
CA LEU A 628 -3.80 4.86 -3.94
C LEU A 628 -2.65 4.98 -2.94
N ASN A 629 -2.77 5.84 -1.93
CA ASN A 629 -1.77 5.92 -0.86
C ASN A 629 -1.66 4.59 -0.09
N HIS A 630 -2.80 3.98 0.28
CA HIS A 630 -2.80 2.69 0.97
C HIS A 630 -2.25 1.57 0.09
N VAL A 631 -2.61 1.53 -1.20
CA VAL A 631 -2.01 0.60 -2.17
C VAL A 631 -0.49 0.75 -2.18
N TRP A 632 0.02 1.98 -2.19
CA TRP A 632 1.46 2.25 -2.24
C TRP A 632 2.20 1.91 -0.94
N CYS A 633 1.51 1.94 0.19
CA CYS A 633 2.07 1.53 1.48
C CYS A 633 2.26 0.01 1.59
N CYS A 634 1.55 -0.79 0.78
CA CYS A 634 1.83 -2.22 0.68
C CYS A 634 3.16 -2.45 -0.06
N ARG A 635 4.02 -3.33 0.46
CA ARG A 635 5.30 -3.67 -0.18
C ARG A 635 5.07 -4.47 -1.48
N ARG A 636 5.77 -4.09 -2.55
CA ARG A 636 5.77 -4.79 -3.86
C ARG A 636 6.29 -6.22 -3.81
N SER A 637 7.02 -6.58 -2.77
CA SER A 637 7.52 -7.95 -2.55
C SER A 637 6.42 -8.89 -2.04
N THR A 638 5.31 -8.36 -1.52
CA THR A 638 4.23 -9.17 -0.98
C THR A 638 3.18 -9.48 -2.04
N MET A 639 2.61 -10.68 -1.93
CA MET A 639 1.52 -11.11 -2.80
C MET A 639 0.20 -10.38 -2.51
N VAL A 640 0.10 -9.69 -1.37
CA VAL A 640 -1.11 -8.97 -0.95
C VAL A 640 -1.38 -7.76 -1.86
N GLN A 641 -0.34 -7.02 -2.24
CA GLN A 641 -0.52 -5.82 -3.06
C GLN A 641 -1.11 -6.14 -4.45
N LYS A 642 -0.86 -7.32 -5.03
CA LYS A 642 -1.33 -7.69 -6.38
C LYS A 642 -2.87 -7.84 -6.45
N GLN A 643 -3.51 -8.12 -5.32
CA GLN A 643 -4.97 -8.29 -5.21
C GLN A 643 -5.73 -6.95 -5.24
N LEU A 644 -5.03 -5.82 -5.32
CA LEU A 644 -5.60 -4.47 -5.31
C LEU A 644 -5.91 -3.92 -6.71
N LEU A 645 -6.02 -4.76 -7.74
CA LEU A 645 -6.27 -4.31 -9.12
C LEU A 645 -7.57 -3.51 -9.25
N LEU A 646 -8.69 -3.98 -8.68
CA LEU A 646 -9.96 -3.25 -8.69
C LEU A 646 -9.86 -1.91 -7.92
N PRO A 647 -9.34 -1.85 -6.67
CA PRO A 647 -9.07 -0.58 -5.98
C PRO A 647 -8.23 0.41 -6.80
N VAL A 648 -7.16 -0.06 -7.44
CA VAL A 648 -6.31 0.76 -8.30
C VAL A 648 -7.07 1.25 -9.53
N PHE A 649 -7.86 0.40 -10.17
CA PHE A 649 -8.68 0.80 -11.31
C PHE A 649 -9.69 1.90 -10.93
N LEU A 650 -10.49 1.69 -9.87
CA LEU A 650 -11.50 2.64 -9.42
C LEU A 650 -10.87 4.01 -9.05
N ALA A 651 -9.79 3.99 -8.27
CA ALA A 651 -9.10 5.21 -7.86
C ALA A 651 -8.32 5.88 -9.01
N GLY A 652 -7.71 5.08 -9.88
CA GLY A 652 -7.01 5.52 -11.09
C GLY A 652 -7.93 6.26 -12.06
N CYS A 653 -9.16 5.79 -12.23
CA CYS A 653 -10.16 6.46 -13.07
C CYS A 653 -10.63 7.81 -12.50
N GLU A 654 -10.69 7.96 -11.18
CA GLU A 654 -11.19 9.19 -10.54
C GLU A 654 -10.10 10.27 -10.39
N THR A 655 -8.82 9.88 -10.34
CA THR A 655 -7.73 10.84 -10.16
C THR A 655 -7.46 11.69 -11.41
N LYS A 656 -7.27 12.98 -11.18
CA LYS A 656 -6.78 13.96 -12.17
C LYS A 656 -5.33 14.37 -11.96
N ASP A 657 -4.74 13.97 -10.83
CA ASP A 657 -3.36 14.29 -10.48
C ASP A 657 -2.40 13.43 -11.32
N PRO A 658 -1.48 14.04 -12.09
CA PRO A 658 -0.57 13.29 -12.96
C PRO A 658 0.35 12.31 -12.21
N ALA A 659 0.76 12.65 -10.99
CA ALA A 659 1.62 11.76 -10.21
C ALA A 659 0.82 10.52 -9.76
N LEU A 660 -0.43 10.70 -9.30
CA LEU A 660 -1.29 9.57 -8.95
C LEU A 660 -1.65 8.68 -10.14
N ARG A 661 -1.85 9.26 -11.33
CA ARG A 661 -2.03 8.49 -12.57
C ARG A 661 -0.78 7.65 -12.87
N ALA A 662 0.40 8.25 -12.75
CA ALA A 662 1.65 7.52 -12.89
C ALA A 662 1.78 6.36 -11.88
N LEU A 663 1.35 6.53 -10.62
CA LEU A 663 1.35 5.42 -9.65
C LEU A 663 0.44 4.26 -10.10
N ALA A 664 -0.75 4.55 -10.63
CA ALA A 664 -1.67 3.52 -11.13
C ALA A 664 -1.09 2.81 -12.37
N SER A 665 -0.53 3.54 -13.32
CA SER A 665 0.16 2.95 -14.48
C SER A 665 1.36 2.11 -14.06
N GLU A 666 2.17 2.58 -13.10
CA GLU A 666 3.33 1.86 -12.60
C GLU A 666 2.93 0.56 -11.88
N TYR A 667 1.84 0.59 -11.10
CA TYR A 667 1.26 -0.60 -10.50
C TYR A 667 0.91 -1.65 -11.58
N CYS A 668 0.18 -1.24 -12.62
CA CYS A 668 -0.20 -2.13 -13.71
C CYS A 668 1.02 -2.67 -14.47
N ALA A 669 1.99 -1.81 -14.78
CA ALA A 669 3.21 -2.22 -15.48
C ALA A 669 4.01 -3.24 -14.66
N TRP A 670 4.25 -2.96 -13.38
CA TRP A 670 5.00 -3.83 -12.48
C TRP A 670 4.36 -5.20 -12.34
N TRP A 671 3.05 -5.25 -12.07
CA TRP A 671 2.36 -6.53 -11.89
C TRP A 671 2.14 -7.26 -13.21
N SER A 672 1.98 -6.57 -14.33
CA SER A 672 1.95 -7.21 -15.65
C SER A 672 3.26 -7.95 -15.95
N GLU A 673 4.40 -7.33 -15.65
CA GLU A 673 5.72 -7.93 -15.85
C GLU A 673 5.96 -9.07 -14.84
N LYS A 674 5.66 -8.83 -13.56
CA LYS A 674 5.94 -9.78 -12.49
C LYS A 674 5.09 -11.04 -12.57
N THR A 675 3.78 -10.90 -12.83
CA THR A 675 2.85 -12.04 -12.91
C THR A 675 2.78 -12.66 -14.29
N ARG A 676 3.13 -11.90 -15.33
CA ARG A 676 2.94 -12.26 -16.76
C ARG A 676 1.45 -12.32 -17.17
N TYR A 677 0.57 -11.63 -16.44
CA TYR A 677 -0.85 -11.52 -16.76
C TYR A 677 -1.13 -10.23 -17.50
N ASP A 678 -1.59 -10.35 -18.73
CA ASP A 678 -1.91 -9.19 -19.57
C ASP A 678 -3.21 -8.49 -19.14
N MET A 679 -3.94 -8.99 -18.13
CA MET A 679 -5.05 -8.25 -17.50
C MET A 679 -4.61 -6.90 -16.92
N PHE A 680 -3.40 -6.82 -16.35
CA PHE A 680 -2.84 -5.57 -15.84
C PHE A 680 -2.53 -4.60 -16.98
N THR A 681 -1.98 -5.09 -18.08
CA THR A 681 -1.77 -4.30 -19.31
C THR A 681 -3.09 -3.79 -19.88
N THR A 682 -4.10 -4.68 -19.98
CA THR A 682 -5.44 -4.33 -20.45
C THR A 682 -6.08 -3.25 -19.56
N THR A 683 -5.88 -3.35 -18.24
CA THR A 683 -6.36 -2.36 -17.27
C THR A 683 -5.66 -1.01 -17.45
N SER A 684 -4.34 -1.01 -17.69
CA SER A 684 -3.58 0.22 -17.98
C SER A 684 -4.11 0.92 -19.24
N ILE A 685 -4.37 0.18 -20.32
CA ILE A 685 -4.93 0.73 -21.56
C ILE A 685 -6.30 1.35 -21.29
N LEU A 686 -7.14 0.68 -20.49
CA LEU A 686 -8.46 1.20 -20.13
C LEU A 686 -8.36 2.47 -19.27
N LEU A 687 -7.37 2.56 -18.37
CA LEU A 687 -7.10 3.79 -17.61
C LEU A 687 -6.72 4.95 -18.54
N ASP A 688 -5.84 4.71 -19.51
CA ASP A 688 -5.41 5.72 -20.48
C ASP A 688 -6.59 6.26 -21.30
N GLU A 689 -7.52 5.38 -21.70
CA GLU A 689 -8.75 5.79 -22.41
C GLU A 689 -9.67 6.64 -21.54
N VAL A 690 -9.85 6.26 -20.26
CA VAL A 690 -10.63 7.07 -19.31
C VAL A 690 -9.97 8.44 -19.11
N TRP A 691 -8.64 8.51 -19.07
CA TRP A 691 -7.89 9.75 -18.92
C TRP A 691 -7.89 10.64 -20.16
N ALA A 692 -7.96 10.04 -21.35
CA ALA A 692 -8.06 10.73 -22.63
C ALA A 692 -9.47 11.31 -22.88
N SER A 693 -10.48 10.83 -22.17
CA SER A 693 -11.84 11.31 -22.33
C SER A 693 -11.98 12.78 -21.87
N THR A 694 -12.36 13.66 -22.80
CA THR A 694 -12.56 15.09 -22.55
C THR A 694 -13.98 15.44 -22.08
N SER A 695 -14.90 14.47 -22.11
CA SER A 695 -16.28 14.68 -21.68
C SER A 695 -16.39 14.70 -20.16
N THR A 696 -17.03 15.73 -19.63
CA THR A 696 -17.29 15.88 -18.19
C THR A 696 -18.28 14.85 -17.64
N THR A 697 -19.06 14.20 -18.52
CA THR A 697 -20.02 13.14 -18.17
C THR A 697 -19.47 11.74 -18.40
N SER A 698 -18.30 11.62 -19.04
CA SER A 698 -17.66 10.33 -19.26
C SER A 698 -17.02 9.83 -17.97
N TRP A 699 -17.18 8.54 -17.70
CA TRP A 699 -16.64 7.87 -16.53
C TRP A 699 -16.29 6.43 -16.87
N TRP A 700 -15.57 5.76 -15.97
CA TRP A 700 -15.14 4.38 -16.19
C TRP A 700 -16.31 3.45 -16.54
N GLY A 701 -17.50 3.67 -15.95
CA GLY A 701 -18.68 2.85 -16.22
C GLY A 701 -19.19 2.99 -17.65
N SER A 702 -19.23 4.22 -18.20
CA SER A 702 -19.63 4.42 -19.59
C SER A 702 -18.64 3.84 -20.59
N VAL A 703 -17.33 3.92 -20.29
CA VAL A 703 -16.29 3.33 -21.15
C VAL A 703 -16.39 1.80 -21.15
N ILE A 704 -16.58 1.17 -19.98
CA ILE A 704 -16.81 -0.27 -19.86
C ILE A 704 -18.09 -0.68 -20.61
N ASP A 705 -19.18 0.06 -20.44
CA ASP A 705 -20.47 -0.27 -21.05
C ASP A 705 -20.43 -0.17 -22.57
N GLU A 706 -19.79 0.86 -23.12
CA GLU A 706 -19.61 1.03 -24.58
C GLU A 706 -18.84 -0.15 -25.17
N LYS A 707 -17.73 -0.52 -24.53
CA LYS A 707 -16.90 -1.65 -24.98
C LYS A 707 -17.53 -3.02 -24.76
N SER A 708 -18.44 -3.12 -23.80
CA SER A 708 -19.23 -4.34 -23.54
C SER A 708 -20.55 -4.37 -24.32
N GLY A 709 -20.89 -3.29 -25.04
CA GLY A 709 -22.20 -3.05 -25.65
C GLY A 709 -22.28 -3.28 -27.15
N GLY A 710 -21.17 -3.60 -27.82
CA GLY A 710 -21.15 -3.89 -29.25
C GLY A 710 -21.79 -5.25 -29.59
N ASN A 711 -23.10 -5.28 -29.87
CA ASN A 711 -23.91 -6.40 -30.43
C ASN A 711 -23.79 -7.81 -29.83
N SER A 712 -22.89 -8.04 -28.89
CA SER A 712 -22.66 -9.31 -28.25
C SER A 712 -22.62 -9.07 -26.75
N LEU A 713 -23.61 -9.60 -26.03
CA LEU A 713 -23.63 -9.72 -24.57
C LEU A 713 -22.44 -10.55 -24.02
N SER A 714 -21.41 -10.81 -24.83
CA SER A 714 -20.44 -11.88 -24.60
C SER A 714 -19.12 -11.42 -24.01
N TYR A 715 -18.77 -10.14 -23.93
CA TYR A 715 -17.49 -9.73 -23.33
C TYR A 715 -17.67 -8.64 -22.28
N GLN A 716 -16.94 -8.76 -21.18
CA GLN A 716 -16.96 -7.84 -20.03
C GLN A 716 -15.54 -7.62 -19.50
N TYR A 717 -15.38 -6.69 -18.57
CA TYR A 717 -14.11 -6.45 -17.87
C TYR A 717 -14.11 -7.02 -16.45
N LEU A 718 -13.12 -7.86 -16.14
CA LEU A 718 -12.90 -8.46 -14.83
C LEU A 718 -11.59 -7.91 -14.24
N PHE A 719 -11.65 -7.49 -12.97
CA PHE A 719 -10.52 -6.88 -12.24
C PHE A 719 -10.23 -7.61 -10.92
N GLY A 720 -10.23 -8.94 -10.95
CA GLY A 720 -10.13 -9.78 -9.75
C GLY A 720 -9.33 -11.05 -9.96
#